data_AF-A0A437CE76-F1
#
_entry.id   AF-A0A437CE76-F1
#
_cell.length_a   1.000
_cell.length_b   1.000
_cell.length_c   1.000
_cell.angle_alpha   90.00
_cell.angle_beta   90.00
_cell.angle_gamma   90.00
#
_symmetry.space_group_name_H-M   'P 1'
#
loop_
_entity.id
_entity.type
_entity.pdbx_description
1 polymer ?
#
loop_
_entity_poly.entity_id
_entity_poly.type
_entity_poly.pdbx_seq_one_letter_code
_entity_poly.pdbx_strand_id
1 'polypeptide(L)'
;MSSSNIFKLRCSLPGHEMDVRGVAAAAFPDGAFVSVSRDRTGRVWVPNSSPDKSFSEMLCMAGHSNFVSCVCIIAPSETYPRGLIATGGNDNLVCVFSLDRPQPLYTLQGHKNTVCTLSSGRFGTLLSGSWDTTAKVWLNEKCMMTLQGHTAAVWAVLILPEQGLMLSGSADKTIKLWKAGRCERTFTGHEDCVRGLAVISSTEFFSCSNDTSIRRWLVTGECVQVYYSHTNYIYSLAVFPNSQDFISTGEDRTLRIWRKGECCQTIRLPAQSVWCCCILPNGDIAVGASDGIIRVFTEAEDRMASAEDLQAFEDELSRTTIDPKTGDLGDIKMEDLPGREHLSEPGNRDGQTRLIKDGQKVEAYQWSVSDGRWMKIGDVVGGSNQQTSKNVTYEGKEYDFVFTIDVNEGGPSFKLPYNVTEDPWLTAHNFLQKNDLSPMFLDQVANFIIENTKGHVVGPAPPAGGDPFTGGARYIPGSSDDRGNTGADPFTGAGRYIPGSGSNTSAPMGVADPFTGGGAYSSAALRQTSTNIYFPKMDGVTFEQANASQIISKLKELNGGAPPEHKLSEDTVETLERLLLVCGGSNSSECPLTIQEINLLWKASHLPEDIVFPVLDIMRLAVRHPQVNESLCGEAEGVQLCNHLLSLMRPEGRPANQMLALRTLCNCFSGRHGRALLMAQRETVLSRAADLAAVCNKNIHVALATLVLNYASCLHSQPDLEAKAQCLSVASRALETVQDKEAVFRLLVALGTTVASDQTAQDLARSLGVTSQISKYSSVSDPSKVGECCQLVLKELQ
;
A
#
# COMPACT_ATOMS: atom_id res chain seq x y z
N MET A 1 -32.11 -27.37 -20.88
CA MET A 1 -31.43 -26.12 -21.27
C MET A 1 -31.82 -25.11 -20.21
N SER A 2 -31.02 -24.93 -19.17
CA SER A 2 -31.26 -23.86 -18.19
C SER A 2 -31.12 -22.54 -18.93
N SER A 3 -32.16 -21.70 -18.93
CA SER A 3 -32.06 -20.31 -19.37
C SER A 3 -30.87 -19.69 -18.64
N SER A 4 -29.78 -19.42 -19.37
CA SER A 4 -28.73 -18.56 -18.83
C SER A 4 -29.37 -17.20 -18.65
N ASN A 5 -29.57 -16.77 -17.41
CA ASN A 5 -30.03 -15.42 -17.14
C ASN A 5 -29.04 -14.44 -17.78
N ILE A 6 -29.55 -13.53 -18.61
CA ILE A 6 -28.79 -12.57 -19.42
C ILE A 6 -29.16 -11.18 -18.94
N PHE A 7 -28.17 -10.31 -18.78
CA PHE A 7 -28.40 -8.93 -18.39
C PHE A 7 -28.92 -8.12 -19.59
N LYS A 8 -30.06 -7.45 -19.42
CA LYS A 8 -30.61 -6.49 -20.39
C LYS A 8 -30.79 -5.13 -19.75
N LEU A 9 -30.92 -4.08 -20.56
CA LEU A 9 -31.14 -2.73 -20.07
C LEU A 9 -32.39 -2.70 -19.20
N ARG A 10 -32.28 -2.12 -18.02
CA ARG A 10 -33.39 -1.78 -17.12
C ARG A 10 -33.84 -0.34 -17.33
N CYS A 11 -32.88 0.59 -17.32
CA CYS A 11 -33.13 2.00 -17.64
C CYS A 11 -31.81 2.75 -17.92
N SER A 12 -31.95 3.92 -18.54
CA SER A 12 -30.89 4.93 -18.71
C SER A 12 -31.27 6.17 -17.91
N LEU A 13 -30.35 6.67 -17.09
CA LEU A 13 -30.59 7.78 -16.17
C LEU A 13 -29.73 8.98 -16.59
N PRO A 14 -30.32 9.95 -17.33
CA PRO A 14 -29.68 11.23 -17.55
C PRO A 14 -29.73 12.04 -16.25
N GLY A 15 -28.61 12.62 -15.85
CA GLY A 15 -28.55 13.42 -14.63
C GLY A 15 -27.25 14.20 -14.48
N HIS A 16 -26.14 13.62 -14.92
CA HIS A 16 -24.86 14.33 -14.95
C HIS A 16 -24.63 15.00 -16.31
N GLU A 17 -23.98 16.17 -16.29
CA GLU A 17 -23.64 16.93 -17.51
C GLU A 17 -22.30 16.49 -18.13
N MET A 18 -21.52 15.72 -17.37
CA MET A 18 -20.22 15.19 -17.76
C MET A 18 -20.05 13.77 -17.23
N ASP A 19 -18.94 13.12 -17.60
CA ASP A 19 -18.60 11.73 -17.29
C ASP A 19 -18.92 11.33 -15.86
N VAL A 20 -19.59 10.20 -15.74
CA VAL A 20 -19.84 9.56 -14.44
C VAL A 20 -18.62 8.74 -14.09
N ARG A 21 -17.89 9.18 -13.06
CA ARG A 21 -16.56 8.66 -12.71
C ARG A 21 -16.58 7.63 -11.60
N GLY A 22 -17.62 7.61 -10.77
CA GLY A 22 -17.79 6.62 -9.72
C GLY A 22 -19.26 6.29 -9.50
N VAL A 23 -19.53 5.03 -9.18
CA VAL A 23 -20.83 4.53 -8.73
C VAL A 23 -20.64 3.58 -7.54
N ALA A 24 -21.55 3.61 -6.57
CA ALA A 24 -21.52 2.72 -5.42
C ALA A 24 -22.94 2.40 -4.94
N ALA A 25 -23.23 1.14 -4.64
CA ALA A 25 -24.49 0.75 -4.01
C ALA A 25 -24.63 1.41 -2.64
N ALA A 26 -25.75 2.07 -2.38
CA ALA A 26 -25.99 2.79 -1.14
C ALA A 26 -26.46 1.83 -0.03
N ALA A 27 -26.13 2.16 1.22
CA ALA A 27 -26.63 1.43 2.38
C ALA A 27 -28.10 1.77 2.69
N PHE A 28 -28.57 2.94 2.27
CA PHE A 28 -29.92 3.43 2.49
C PHE A 28 -30.26 4.51 1.45
N PRO A 29 -31.53 4.62 1.00
CA PRO A 29 -32.60 3.64 1.15
C PRO A 29 -32.30 2.31 0.45
N ASP A 30 -33.07 1.25 0.75
CA ASP A 30 -32.86 -0.06 0.13
C ASP A 30 -32.94 0.01 -1.40
N GLY A 31 -31.95 -0.60 -2.06
CA GLY A 31 -31.84 -0.61 -3.52
C GLY A 31 -31.34 0.70 -4.14
N ALA A 32 -31.06 1.73 -3.34
CA ALA A 32 -30.46 2.98 -3.82
C ALA A 32 -28.98 2.82 -4.20
N PHE A 33 -28.48 3.76 -4.98
CA PHE A 33 -27.06 3.87 -5.29
C PHE A 33 -26.64 5.33 -5.44
N VAL A 34 -25.34 5.55 -5.41
CA VAL A 34 -24.73 6.88 -5.52
C VAL A 34 -23.88 6.94 -6.78
N SER A 35 -23.93 8.06 -7.50
CA SER A 35 -23.02 8.38 -8.60
C SER A 35 -22.24 9.66 -8.31
N VAL A 36 -21.07 9.81 -8.94
CA VAL A 36 -20.27 11.05 -8.91
C VAL A 36 -19.71 11.35 -10.29
N SER A 37 -19.54 12.64 -10.60
CA SER A 37 -19.18 13.09 -11.95
C SER A 37 -18.15 14.22 -11.98
N ARG A 38 -17.55 14.38 -13.17
CA ARG A 38 -16.76 15.57 -13.53
C ARG A 38 -17.58 16.87 -13.52
N ASP A 39 -18.90 16.80 -13.49
CA ASP A 39 -19.74 18.00 -13.31
C ASP A 39 -19.66 18.61 -11.88
N ARG A 40 -18.85 18.01 -11.00
CA ARG A 40 -18.55 18.40 -9.60
C ARG A 40 -19.63 17.99 -8.60
N THR A 41 -20.59 17.16 -9.01
CA THR A 41 -21.68 16.70 -8.17
C THR A 41 -21.60 15.21 -7.87
N GLY A 42 -22.22 14.81 -6.78
CA GLY A 42 -22.64 13.43 -6.56
C GLY A 42 -24.14 13.35 -6.41
N ARG A 43 -24.77 12.25 -6.83
CA ARG A 43 -26.24 12.09 -6.79
C ARG A 43 -26.61 10.77 -6.14
N VAL A 44 -27.66 10.79 -5.32
CA VAL A 44 -28.24 9.58 -4.72
C VAL A 44 -29.52 9.23 -5.49
N TRP A 45 -29.55 8.04 -6.05
CA TRP A 45 -30.62 7.51 -6.89
C TRP A 45 -31.41 6.46 -6.12
N VAL A 46 -32.73 6.62 -6.06
CA VAL A 46 -33.63 5.72 -5.33
C VAL A 46 -34.58 5.04 -6.31
N PRO A 47 -34.83 3.72 -6.19
CA PRO A 47 -35.78 3.03 -7.06
C PRO A 47 -37.18 3.64 -6.98
N ASN A 48 -37.83 3.84 -8.14
CA ASN A 48 -39.21 4.32 -8.18
C ASN A 48 -40.19 3.21 -7.75
N SER A 49 -41.21 3.56 -6.99
CA SER A 49 -42.26 2.63 -6.51
C SER A 49 -43.29 2.28 -7.62
N SER A 50 -42.87 1.58 -8.68
CA SER A 50 -43.66 1.07 -9.83
C SER A 50 -44.44 2.12 -10.67
N PRO A 51 -44.79 1.87 -11.96
CA PRO A 51 -44.40 0.78 -12.86
C PRO A 51 -43.22 1.14 -13.79
N ASP A 52 -42.62 2.33 -13.65
CA ASP A 52 -41.55 2.89 -14.50
C ASP A 52 -40.23 2.10 -14.48
N LYS A 53 -40.04 1.16 -13.54
CA LYS A 53 -38.81 0.32 -13.38
C LYS A 53 -37.51 1.15 -13.21
N SER A 54 -37.58 2.48 -13.21
CA SER A 54 -36.46 3.41 -13.16
C SER A 54 -36.09 3.88 -11.74
N PHE A 55 -35.27 4.92 -11.66
CA PHE A 55 -34.81 5.56 -10.43
C PHE A 55 -35.10 7.06 -10.47
N SER A 56 -35.28 7.66 -9.30
CA SER A 56 -35.39 9.12 -9.11
C SER A 56 -34.22 9.64 -8.28
N GLU A 57 -33.84 10.89 -8.53
CA GLU A 57 -32.86 11.57 -7.68
C GLU A 57 -33.50 11.93 -6.34
N MET A 58 -32.87 11.47 -5.25
CA MET A 58 -33.23 11.84 -3.89
C MET A 58 -32.40 13.02 -3.38
N LEU A 59 -31.12 13.08 -3.74
CA LEU A 59 -30.19 14.09 -3.25
C LEU A 59 -29.09 14.38 -4.27
N CYS A 60 -28.83 15.67 -4.54
CA CYS A 60 -27.66 16.14 -5.27
C CYS A 60 -26.66 16.77 -4.29
N MET A 61 -25.55 16.08 -4.07
CA MET A 61 -24.46 16.47 -3.19
C MET A 61 -23.50 17.44 -3.91
N ALA A 62 -23.21 18.56 -3.26
CA ALA A 62 -22.30 19.58 -3.74
C ALA A 62 -21.33 19.97 -2.62
N GLY A 63 -20.03 19.92 -2.92
CA GLY A 63 -18.98 20.24 -1.94
C GLY A 63 -17.59 20.38 -2.55
N HIS A 64 -17.29 19.63 -3.61
CA HIS A 64 -16.03 19.76 -4.31
C HIS A 64 -15.98 21.02 -5.18
N SER A 65 -14.79 21.64 -5.22
CA SER A 65 -14.53 22.81 -6.07
C SER A 65 -14.18 22.42 -7.52
N ASN A 66 -13.83 21.14 -7.74
CA ASN A 66 -13.47 20.57 -9.03
C ASN A 66 -14.03 19.14 -9.19
N PHE A 67 -13.67 18.44 -10.26
CA PHE A 67 -14.24 17.15 -10.65
C PHE A 67 -14.26 16.13 -9.52
N VAL A 68 -15.39 15.44 -9.33
CA VAL A 68 -15.49 14.33 -8.39
C VAL A 68 -15.11 13.05 -9.12
N SER A 69 -14.16 12.30 -8.56
CA SER A 69 -13.48 11.20 -9.25
C SER A 69 -13.91 9.82 -8.77
N CYS A 70 -14.33 9.71 -7.51
CA CYS A 70 -14.62 8.43 -6.86
C CYS A 70 -15.60 8.61 -5.69
N VAL A 71 -16.28 7.52 -5.33
CA VAL A 71 -17.24 7.46 -4.23
C VAL A 71 -17.16 6.10 -3.54
N CYS A 72 -17.33 6.08 -2.23
CA CYS A 72 -17.61 4.86 -1.48
C CYS A 72 -18.62 5.12 -0.36
N ILE A 73 -19.25 4.06 0.13
CA ILE A 73 -20.20 4.13 1.24
C ILE A 73 -19.49 3.74 2.53
N ILE A 74 -19.62 4.59 3.55
CA ILE A 74 -19.23 4.27 4.92
C ILE A 74 -20.43 3.59 5.58
N ALA A 75 -20.22 2.38 6.07
CA ALA A 75 -21.27 1.56 6.65
C ALA A 75 -22.00 2.26 7.82
N PRO A 76 -23.28 1.93 8.06
CA PRO A 76 -24.01 2.39 9.23
C PRO A 76 -23.26 2.18 10.55
N SER A 77 -23.43 3.14 11.46
CA SER A 77 -22.91 3.13 12.83
C SER A 77 -23.98 3.62 13.81
N GLU A 78 -23.73 3.53 15.11
CA GLU A 78 -24.64 4.06 16.13
C GLU A 78 -24.91 5.56 15.94
N THR A 79 -23.89 6.34 15.56
CA THR A 79 -24.01 7.77 15.29
C THR A 79 -24.71 8.07 13.96
N TYR A 80 -24.45 7.25 12.94
CA TYR A 80 -24.99 7.42 11.59
C TYR A 80 -25.69 6.14 11.14
N PRO A 81 -26.95 5.91 11.56
CA PRO A 81 -27.66 4.65 11.31
C PRO A 81 -28.01 4.40 9.84
N ARG A 82 -27.91 5.43 8.99
CA ARG A 82 -28.07 5.32 7.53
C ARG A 82 -26.74 5.26 6.77
N GLY A 83 -25.62 5.18 7.48
CA GLY A 83 -24.29 5.30 6.89
C GLY A 83 -23.97 6.71 6.42
N LEU A 84 -22.78 6.87 5.84
CA LEU A 84 -22.31 8.11 5.22
C LEU A 84 -21.81 7.82 3.81
N ILE A 85 -21.67 8.88 3.01
CA ILE A 85 -21.10 8.82 1.67
C ILE A 85 -19.78 9.59 1.68
N ALA A 86 -18.70 8.98 1.22
CA ALA A 86 -17.42 9.65 1.03
C ALA A 86 -17.11 9.79 -0.46
N THR A 87 -16.71 10.98 -0.89
CA THR A 87 -16.32 11.28 -2.27
C THR A 87 -14.91 11.87 -2.32
N GLY A 88 -14.13 11.47 -3.31
CA GLY A 88 -12.80 12.03 -3.57
C GLY A 88 -12.82 12.91 -4.81
N GLY A 89 -12.04 13.99 -4.79
CA GLY A 89 -12.03 14.99 -5.86
C GLY A 89 -10.65 15.33 -6.41
N ASN A 90 -10.66 15.97 -7.58
CA ASN A 90 -9.49 16.60 -8.19
C ASN A 90 -8.96 17.81 -7.38
N ASP A 91 -9.77 18.35 -6.48
CA ASP A 91 -9.39 19.38 -5.52
C ASP A 91 -8.59 18.85 -4.31
N ASN A 92 -8.12 17.61 -4.37
CA ASN A 92 -7.30 16.93 -3.36
C ASN A 92 -8.05 16.61 -2.05
N LEU A 93 -9.36 16.80 -2.03
CA LEU A 93 -10.19 16.61 -0.85
C LEU A 93 -10.89 15.26 -0.87
N VAL A 94 -11.23 14.78 0.33
CA VAL A 94 -12.33 13.84 0.53
C VAL A 94 -13.47 14.58 1.22
N CYS A 95 -14.65 14.59 0.63
CA CYS A 95 -15.85 15.14 1.25
C CYS A 95 -16.72 14.01 1.81
N VAL A 96 -17.23 14.15 3.04
CA VAL A 96 -18.11 13.16 3.67
C VAL A 96 -19.50 13.75 3.90
N PHE A 97 -20.54 13.06 3.47
CA PHE A 97 -21.93 13.53 3.45
C PHE A 97 -22.85 12.61 4.26
N SER A 98 -23.88 13.20 4.89
CA SER A 98 -25.08 12.46 5.27
C SER A 98 -26.16 12.62 4.22
N LEU A 99 -27.20 11.79 4.29
CA LEU A 99 -28.35 11.84 3.40
C LEU A 99 -29.34 12.99 3.70
N ASP A 100 -29.06 13.81 4.72
CA ASP A 100 -29.99 14.85 5.19
C ASP A 100 -29.81 16.20 4.51
N ARG A 101 -28.66 16.43 3.88
CA ARG A 101 -28.31 17.73 3.30
C ARG A 101 -27.34 17.56 2.13
N PRO A 102 -27.34 18.50 1.17
CA PRO A 102 -26.48 18.41 -0.01
C PRO A 102 -25.02 18.81 0.25
N GLN A 103 -24.72 19.53 1.33
CA GLN A 103 -23.35 19.93 1.69
C GLN A 103 -22.63 18.84 2.52
N PRO A 104 -21.28 18.76 2.46
CA PRO A 104 -20.53 17.82 3.27
C PRO A 104 -20.71 18.12 4.77
N LEU A 105 -20.75 17.06 5.58
CA LEU A 105 -20.63 17.14 7.03
C LEU A 105 -19.25 17.65 7.44
N TYR A 106 -18.21 17.11 6.80
CA TYR A 106 -16.82 17.47 7.00
C TYR A 106 -15.98 17.10 5.78
N THR A 107 -14.75 17.60 5.73
CA THR A 107 -13.80 17.36 4.64
C THR A 107 -12.47 16.87 5.20
N LEU A 108 -11.91 15.81 4.62
CA LEU A 108 -10.58 15.32 4.96
C LEU A 108 -9.54 15.99 4.06
N GLN A 109 -8.58 16.64 4.70
CA GLN A 109 -7.49 17.36 4.03
C GLN A 109 -6.15 16.69 4.34
N GLY A 110 -5.31 16.50 3.32
CA GLY A 110 -3.96 15.98 3.53
C GLY A 110 -3.27 15.42 2.29
N HIS A 111 -4.01 15.06 1.25
CA HIS A 111 -3.42 14.73 -0.05
C HIS A 111 -2.94 15.99 -0.77
N LYS A 112 -1.90 15.84 -1.60
CA LYS A 112 -1.29 16.94 -2.36
C LYS A 112 -1.75 17.00 -3.81
N ASN A 113 -2.50 16.01 -4.26
CA ASN A 113 -3.03 15.89 -5.60
C ASN A 113 -4.35 15.10 -5.57
N THR A 114 -5.00 14.98 -6.73
CA THR A 114 -6.31 14.35 -6.94
C THR A 114 -6.47 13.07 -6.12
N VAL A 115 -7.49 13.03 -5.26
CA VAL A 115 -7.95 11.79 -4.65
C VAL A 115 -8.77 11.08 -5.72
N CYS A 116 -8.40 9.87 -6.11
CA CYS A 116 -8.99 9.19 -7.28
C CYS A 116 -9.62 7.83 -6.98
N THR A 117 -9.46 7.33 -5.75
CA THR A 117 -10.04 6.07 -5.32
C THR A 117 -10.24 6.08 -3.80
N LEU A 118 -11.29 5.39 -3.35
CA LEU A 118 -11.69 5.29 -1.95
C LEU A 118 -12.16 3.86 -1.64
N SER A 119 -11.89 3.41 -0.42
CA SER A 119 -12.42 2.16 0.12
C SER A 119 -12.75 2.35 1.59
N SER A 120 -13.95 1.95 2.02
CA SER A 120 -14.36 2.00 3.42
C SER A 120 -14.21 0.63 4.08
N GLY A 121 -13.77 0.65 5.34
CA GLY A 121 -13.65 -0.51 6.21
C GLY A 121 -14.60 -0.44 7.40
N ARG A 122 -14.37 -1.30 8.40
CA ARG A 122 -15.15 -1.27 9.64
C ARG A 122 -14.81 -0.05 10.50
N PHE A 123 -15.72 0.28 11.41
CA PHE A 123 -15.53 1.30 12.45
C PHE A 123 -15.21 2.71 11.91
N GLY A 124 -15.71 3.04 10.70
CA GLY A 124 -15.47 4.36 10.09
C GLY A 124 -14.07 4.53 9.49
N THR A 125 -13.29 3.45 9.34
CA THR A 125 -12.01 3.50 8.64
C THR A 125 -12.23 3.77 7.15
N LEU A 126 -11.45 4.68 6.58
CA LEU A 126 -11.46 5.02 5.17
C LEU A 126 -10.05 4.97 4.62
N LEU A 127 -9.86 4.40 3.44
CA LEU A 127 -8.60 4.37 2.72
C LEU A 127 -8.77 5.18 1.43
N SER A 128 -7.89 6.16 1.20
CA SER A 128 -7.87 6.95 -0.03
C SER A 128 -6.58 6.73 -0.80
N GLY A 129 -6.66 6.74 -2.13
CA GLY A 129 -5.51 6.73 -3.04
C GLY A 129 -5.47 8.00 -3.90
N SER A 130 -4.27 8.54 -4.09
CA SER A 130 -4.09 9.83 -4.77
C SER A 130 -3.00 9.79 -5.85
N TRP A 131 -3.10 10.77 -6.74
CA TRP A 131 -2.06 11.09 -7.73
C TRP A 131 -0.78 11.63 -7.10
N ASP A 132 -0.77 11.91 -5.79
CA ASP A 132 0.43 12.29 -5.04
C ASP A 132 1.34 11.11 -4.68
N THR A 133 1.10 9.93 -5.26
CA THR A 133 1.83 8.66 -5.06
C THR A 133 1.60 7.99 -3.71
N THR A 134 0.72 8.53 -2.87
CA THR A 134 0.42 7.98 -1.55
C THR A 134 -1.01 7.44 -1.46
N ALA A 135 -1.20 6.51 -0.54
CA ALA A 135 -2.51 6.22 0.02
C ALA A 135 -2.57 6.71 1.47
N LYS A 136 -3.75 7.09 1.96
CA LYS A 136 -3.94 7.55 3.34
C LYS A 136 -5.05 6.78 4.02
N VAL A 137 -4.82 6.45 5.28
CA VAL A 137 -5.80 5.78 6.15
C VAL A 137 -6.38 6.83 7.08
N TRP A 138 -7.69 6.96 7.06
CA TRP A 138 -8.44 7.91 7.84
C TRP A 138 -9.32 7.19 8.84
N LEU A 139 -9.50 7.83 9.99
CA LEU A 139 -10.49 7.46 10.97
C LEU A 139 -11.20 8.74 11.39
N ASN A 140 -12.49 8.83 11.08
CA ASN A 140 -13.26 10.07 11.20
C ASN A 140 -12.57 11.20 10.42
N GLU A 141 -12.35 12.35 11.07
CA GLU A 141 -11.76 13.55 10.46
C GLU A 141 -10.22 13.56 10.42
N LYS A 142 -9.57 12.45 10.82
CA LYS A 142 -8.11 12.43 11.02
C LYS A 142 -7.40 11.46 10.08
N CYS A 143 -6.25 11.90 9.56
CA CYS A 143 -5.30 11.06 8.84
C CYS A 143 -4.48 10.26 9.84
N MET A 144 -4.71 8.95 9.93
CA MET A 144 -4.03 8.06 10.87
C MET A 144 -2.69 7.57 10.34
N MET A 145 -2.60 7.31 9.03
CA MET A 145 -1.39 6.81 8.38
C MET A 145 -1.27 7.35 6.96
N THR A 146 -0.03 7.59 6.52
CA THR A 146 0.31 7.81 5.12
C THR A 146 1.11 6.62 4.61
N LEU A 147 0.55 5.88 3.67
CA LEU A 147 1.15 4.72 3.03
C LEU A 147 1.99 5.21 1.85
N GLN A 148 3.31 5.27 2.06
CA GLN A 148 4.27 5.74 1.07
C GLN A 148 5.12 4.58 0.57
N GLY A 149 5.29 4.48 -0.75
CA GLY A 149 6.15 3.46 -1.36
C GLY A 149 5.86 3.16 -2.83
N HIS A 150 4.73 3.61 -3.39
CA HIS A 150 4.52 3.61 -4.84
C HIS A 150 5.35 4.73 -5.50
N THR A 151 5.75 4.53 -6.75
CA THR A 151 6.55 5.51 -7.51
C THR A 151 5.70 6.35 -8.47
N ALA A 152 4.41 6.05 -8.57
CA ALA A 152 3.45 6.79 -9.38
C ALA A 152 2.07 6.83 -8.69
N ALA A 153 1.09 7.46 -9.34
CA ALA A 153 -0.24 7.66 -8.81
C ALA A 153 -0.88 6.36 -8.29
N VAL A 154 -1.55 6.43 -7.14
CA VAL A 154 -2.32 5.30 -6.58
C VAL A 154 -3.75 5.37 -7.10
N TRP A 155 -4.09 4.48 -8.02
CA TRP A 155 -5.35 4.50 -8.78
C TRP A 155 -6.41 3.53 -8.25
N ALA A 156 -6.01 2.53 -7.46
CA ALA A 156 -6.94 1.63 -6.80
C ALA A 156 -6.55 1.45 -5.34
N VAL A 157 -7.53 1.38 -4.45
CA VAL A 157 -7.34 1.00 -3.05
C VAL A 157 -8.44 0.03 -2.62
N LEU A 158 -8.11 -0.87 -1.71
CA LEU A 158 -9.07 -1.84 -1.17
C LEU A 158 -8.70 -2.20 0.27
N ILE A 159 -9.65 -2.10 1.20
CA ILE A 159 -9.50 -2.65 2.54
C ILE A 159 -9.99 -4.10 2.53
N LEU A 160 -9.13 -5.05 2.91
CA LEU A 160 -9.52 -6.45 3.06
C LEU A 160 -10.28 -6.64 4.39
N PRO A 161 -11.40 -7.37 4.38
CA PRO A 161 -12.17 -7.62 5.59
C PRO A 161 -11.38 -8.48 6.61
N GLU A 162 -11.68 -8.28 7.90
CA GLU A 162 -11.21 -9.05 9.08
C GLU A 162 -9.74 -8.90 9.53
N GLN A 163 -8.80 -8.50 8.67
CA GLN A 163 -7.35 -8.57 9.02
C GLN A 163 -6.62 -7.24 9.15
N GLY A 164 -7.31 -6.11 8.93
CA GLY A 164 -6.68 -4.77 8.90
C GLY A 164 -5.67 -4.61 7.75
N LEU A 165 -5.71 -5.52 6.77
CA LEU A 165 -4.86 -5.49 5.58
C LEU A 165 -5.45 -4.54 4.55
N MET A 166 -4.57 -3.78 3.89
CA MET A 166 -4.93 -2.78 2.90
C MET A 166 -4.16 -3.04 1.61
N LEU A 167 -4.80 -2.89 0.47
CA LEU A 167 -4.18 -3.00 -0.84
C LEU A 167 -4.21 -1.66 -1.56
N SER A 168 -3.17 -1.38 -2.33
CA SER A 168 -3.13 -0.27 -3.28
C SER A 168 -2.59 -0.73 -4.64
N GLY A 169 -3.27 -0.37 -5.72
CA GLY A 169 -2.82 -0.55 -7.10
C GLY A 169 -2.42 0.79 -7.71
N SER A 170 -1.36 0.82 -8.51
CA SER A 170 -0.75 2.07 -8.97
C SER A 170 -0.46 2.09 -10.47
N ALA A 171 -0.32 3.30 -10.99
CA ALA A 171 0.28 3.58 -12.30
C ALA A 171 1.74 3.13 -12.42
N ASP A 172 2.40 2.75 -11.32
CA ASP A 172 3.71 2.09 -11.35
C ASP A 172 3.65 0.60 -11.71
N LYS A 173 2.46 0.13 -12.12
CA LYS A 173 2.18 -1.25 -12.57
C LYS A 173 2.19 -2.29 -11.45
N THR A 174 2.40 -1.87 -10.20
CA THR A 174 2.44 -2.77 -9.05
C THR A 174 1.19 -2.64 -8.19
N ILE A 175 0.98 -3.68 -7.38
CA ILE A 175 0.04 -3.65 -6.25
C ILE A 175 0.87 -3.78 -4.98
N LYS A 176 0.49 -3.11 -3.90
CA LYS A 176 1.14 -3.25 -2.58
C LYS A 176 0.14 -3.68 -1.54
N LEU A 177 0.54 -4.64 -0.71
CA LEU A 177 -0.14 -5.01 0.53
C LEU A 177 0.48 -4.23 1.67
N TRP A 178 -0.39 -3.61 2.47
CA TRP A 178 -0.02 -2.81 3.62
C TRP A 178 -0.57 -3.40 4.90
N LYS A 179 0.25 -3.34 5.94
CA LYS A 179 -0.10 -3.68 7.31
C LYS A 179 0.52 -2.65 8.24
N ALA A 180 -0.30 -2.03 9.11
CA ALA A 180 0.15 -1.03 10.08
C ALA A 180 1.08 0.07 9.50
N GLY A 181 0.83 0.52 8.27
CA GLY A 181 1.62 1.56 7.61
C GLY A 181 2.84 1.07 6.81
N ARG A 182 3.19 -0.22 6.90
CA ARG A 182 4.31 -0.82 6.15
C ARG A 182 3.83 -1.55 4.92
N CYS A 183 4.64 -1.51 3.86
CA CYS A 183 4.46 -2.37 2.70
C CYS A 183 5.02 -3.77 3.02
N GLU A 184 4.11 -4.71 3.26
CA GLU A 184 4.45 -6.12 3.53
C GLU A 184 4.83 -6.88 2.26
N ARG A 185 4.24 -6.46 1.13
CA ARG A 185 4.42 -7.15 -0.14
C ARG A 185 4.17 -6.20 -1.31
N THR A 186 4.92 -6.42 -2.38
CA THR A 186 4.66 -5.85 -3.70
C THR A 186 4.31 -7.00 -4.65
N PHE A 187 3.17 -6.91 -5.33
CA PHE A 187 2.75 -7.84 -6.36
C PHE A 187 3.16 -7.27 -7.71
N THR A 188 3.88 -8.07 -8.47
CA THR A 188 4.35 -7.75 -9.83
C THR A 188 3.71 -8.73 -10.80
N GLY A 189 3.32 -8.25 -11.97
CA GLY A 189 2.77 -9.10 -13.03
C GLY A 189 1.95 -8.33 -14.05
N HIS A 190 1.25 -7.27 -13.64
CA HIS A 190 0.66 -6.33 -14.58
C HIS A 190 1.74 -5.61 -15.38
N GLU A 191 1.50 -5.42 -16.68
CA GLU A 191 2.47 -4.81 -17.61
C GLU A 191 2.19 -3.32 -17.83
N ASP A 192 1.07 -2.83 -17.30
CA ASP A 192 0.67 -1.43 -17.29
C ASP A 192 -0.13 -1.09 -16.01
N CYS A 193 -0.55 0.16 -15.90
CA CYS A 193 -1.17 0.78 -14.73
C CYS A 193 -2.35 -0.03 -14.17
N VAL A 194 -2.33 -0.29 -12.86
CA VAL A 194 -3.43 -0.97 -12.16
C VAL A 194 -4.54 0.03 -11.83
N ARG A 195 -5.75 -0.26 -12.28
CA ARG A 195 -6.91 0.67 -12.25
C ARG A 195 -8.00 0.31 -11.26
N GLY A 196 -8.17 -0.97 -10.96
CA GLY A 196 -9.23 -1.45 -10.08
C GLY A 196 -8.76 -2.61 -9.23
N LEU A 197 -9.34 -2.70 -8.04
CA LEU A 197 -9.19 -3.82 -7.11
C LEU A 197 -10.57 -4.21 -6.61
N ALA A 198 -10.84 -5.52 -6.48
CA ALA A 198 -12.11 -6.01 -5.94
C ALA A 198 -11.88 -7.22 -5.04
N VAL A 199 -12.59 -7.28 -3.91
CA VAL A 199 -12.39 -8.34 -2.92
C VAL A 199 -13.16 -9.61 -3.32
N ILE A 200 -12.52 -10.77 -3.19
CA ILE A 200 -13.16 -12.08 -3.37
C ILE A 200 -13.38 -12.72 -2.00
N SER A 201 -12.35 -12.70 -1.15
CA SER A 201 -12.38 -13.24 0.21
C SER A 201 -11.35 -12.51 1.09
N SER A 202 -11.20 -12.95 2.34
CA SER A 202 -10.14 -12.44 3.24
C SER A 202 -8.72 -12.75 2.76
N THR A 203 -8.56 -13.62 1.76
CA THR A 203 -7.26 -14.09 1.25
C THR A 203 -7.06 -13.88 -0.24
N GLU A 204 -8.09 -13.41 -0.95
CA GLU A 204 -8.08 -13.31 -2.41
C GLU A 204 -8.72 -12.01 -2.90
N PHE A 205 -8.19 -11.48 -4.01
CA PHE A 205 -8.70 -10.29 -4.66
C PHE A 205 -8.47 -10.33 -6.17
N PHE A 206 -9.27 -9.57 -6.91
CA PHE A 206 -9.04 -9.27 -8.32
C PHE A 206 -8.36 -7.92 -8.50
N SER A 207 -7.61 -7.77 -9.58
CA SER A 207 -7.13 -6.49 -10.09
C SER A 207 -7.38 -6.37 -11.59
N CYS A 208 -7.59 -5.15 -12.09
CA CYS A 208 -7.64 -4.85 -13.53
C CYS A 208 -6.66 -3.75 -13.90
N SER A 209 -6.21 -3.74 -15.16
CA SER A 209 -5.16 -2.83 -15.62
C SER A 209 -5.40 -2.29 -17.04
N ASN A 210 -4.65 -1.25 -17.37
CA ASN A 210 -4.48 -0.77 -18.73
C ASN A 210 -3.84 -1.83 -19.66
N ASP A 211 -3.20 -2.87 -19.12
CA ASP A 211 -2.64 -3.98 -19.91
C ASP A 211 -3.71 -4.94 -20.48
N THR A 212 -5.00 -4.57 -20.37
CA THR A 212 -6.16 -5.33 -20.83
C THR A 212 -6.41 -6.65 -20.10
N SER A 213 -5.66 -6.92 -19.02
CA SER A 213 -5.82 -8.13 -18.21
C SER A 213 -6.54 -7.85 -16.89
N ILE A 214 -7.28 -8.87 -16.45
CA ILE A 214 -7.77 -8.97 -15.07
C ILE A 214 -7.01 -10.13 -14.42
N ARG A 215 -6.53 -9.94 -13.19
CA ARG A 215 -5.74 -10.94 -12.47
C ARG A 215 -6.39 -11.28 -11.15
N ARG A 216 -6.39 -12.56 -10.81
CA ARG A 216 -6.77 -13.08 -9.49
C ARG A 216 -5.52 -13.34 -8.68
N TRP A 217 -5.49 -12.83 -7.46
CA TRP A 217 -4.34 -12.92 -6.57
C TRP A 217 -4.71 -13.54 -5.24
N LEU A 218 -3.79 -14.31 -4.69
CA LEU A 218 -3.73 -14.61 -3.27
C LEU A 218 -2.95 -13.50 -2.56
N VAL A 219 -3.33 -13.14 -1.33
CA VAL A 219 -2.59 -12.17 -0.50
C VAL A 219 -1.13 -12.56 -0.23
N THR A 220 -0.78 -13.83 -0.47
CA THR A 220 0.58 -14.40 -0.40
C THR A 220 1.50 -13.86 -1.51
N GLY A 221 0.96 -13.30 -2.59
CA GLY A 221 1.74 -12.83 -3.75
C GLY A 221 1.46 -13.60 -5.03
N GLU A 222 0.82 -14.75 -4.94
CA GLU A 222 0.61 -15.64 -6.07
C GLU A 222 -0.51 -15.13 -7.00
N CYS A 223 -0.22 -15.08 -8.29
CA CYS A 223 -1.23 -14.84 -9.33
C CYS A 223 -1.84 -16.19 -9.73
N VAL A 224 -3.08 -16.44 -9.31
CA VAL A 224 -3.74 -17.73 -9.50
C VAL A 224 -4.37 -17.85 -10.89
N GLN A 225 -4.81 -16.72 -11.46
CA GLN A 225 -5.48 -16.71 -12.76
C GLN A 225 -5.37 -15.35 -13.45
N VAL A 226 -5.32 -15.36 -14.78
CA VAL A 226 -5.36 -14.16 -15.62
C VAL A 226 -6.50 -14.32 -16.63
N TYR A 227 -7.30 -13.27 -16.79
CA TYR A 227 -8.44 -13.22 -17.70
C TYR A 227 -8.19 -12.19 -18.79
N TYR A 228 -8.47 -12.58 -20.03
CA TYR A 228 -8.34 -11.75 -21.22
C TYR A 228 -9.67 -11.73 -21.96
N SER A 229 -10.19 -10.54 -22.25
CA SER A 229 -11.42 -10.37 -23.03
C SER A 229 -11.59 -8.93 -23.48
N HIS A 230 -11.27 -7.98 -22.59
CA HIS A 230 -11.18 -6.57 -22.96
C HIS A 230 -10.06 -6.33 -23.96
N THR A 231 -10.27 -5.33 -24.81
CA THR A 231 -9.36 -5.01 -25.91
C THR A 231 -8.71 -3.65 -25.78
N ASN A 232 -9.03 -2.94 -24.69
CA ASN A 232 -8.44 -1.68 -24.30
C ASN A 232 -8.50 -1.57 -22.77
N TYR A 233 -8.07 -0.44 -22.21
CA TYR A 233 -7.90 -0.22 -20.78
C TYR A 233 -9.13 -0.63 -19.96
N ILE A 234 -8.90 -1.32 -18.85
CA ILE A 234 -9.96 -1.74 -17.93
C ILE A 234 -9.97 -0.78 -16.74
N TYR A 235 -11.13 -0.20 -16.45
CA TYR A 235 -11.25 0.88 -15.47
C TYR A 235 -11.85 0.47 -14.13
N SER A 236 -12.72 -0.54 -14.11
CA SER A 236 -13.46 -0.90 -12.90
C SER A 236 -13.80 -2.38 -12.84
N LEU A 237 -13.96 -2.88 -11.61
CA LEU A 237 -14.36 -4.24 -11.27
C LEU A 237 -15.36 -4.22 -10.13
N ALA A 238 -16.34 -5.12 -10.16
CA ALA A 238 -17.19 -5.42 -9.00
C ALA A 238 -17.49 -6.93 -8.94
N VAL A 239 -17.51 -7.48 -7.72
CA VAL A 239 -17.72 -8.93 -7.49
C VAL A 239 -19.15 -9.15 -6.99
N PHE A 240 -19.82 -10.16 -7.55
CA PHE A 240 -21.15 -10.54 -7.09
C PHE A 240 -21.08 -11.12 -5.66
N PRO A 241 -22.00 -10.72 -4.76
CA PRO A 241 -21.97 -11.17 -3.36
C PRO A 241 -21.89 -12.70 -3.23
N ASN A 242 -21.03 -13.19 -2.33
CA ASN A 242 -20.84 -14.60 -2.03
C ASN A 242 -20.46 -15.49 -3.24
N SER A 243 -19.83 -14.92 -4.26
CA SER A 243 -19.43 -15.64 -5.47
C SER A 243 -18.02 -15.26 -5.92
N GLN A 244 -17.49 -16.00 -6.90
CA GLN A 244 -16.30 -15.61 -7.67
C GLN A 244 -16.67 -14.98 -9.01
N ASP A 245 -17.96 -14.79 -9.28
CA ASP A 245 -18.45 -14.14 -10.49
C ASP A 245 -18.28 -12.63 -10.32
N PHE A 246 -17.99 -11.93 -11.41
CA PHE A 246 -17.67 -10.51 -11.35
C PHE A 246 -18.02 -9.81 -12.67
N ILE A 247 -17.93 -8.49 -12.64
CA ILE A 247 -18.11 -7.64 -13.81
C ILE A 247 -16.90 -6.74 -14.00
N SER A 248 -16.67 -6.30 -15.24
CA SER A 248 -15.62 -5.35 -15.57
C SER A 248 -16.07 -4.34 -16.61
N THR A 249 -15.50 -3.14 -16.57
CA THR A 249 -15.79 -2.08 -17.55
C THR A 249 -14.51 -1.43 -18.06
N GLY A 250 -14.51 -0.91 -19.29
CA GLY A 250 -13.30 -0.37 -19.91
C GLY A 250 -13.50 0.68 -21.02
N GLU A 251 -12.36 1.09 -21.58
CA GLU A 251 -12.22 2.01 -22.72
C GLU A 251 -12.70 1.37 -24.03
N ASP A 252 -12.81 0.04 -24.09
CA ASP A 252 -13.37 -0.68 -25.24
C ASP A 252 -14.90 -0.55 -25.37
N ARG A 253 -15.50 0.33 -24.56
CA ARG A 253 -16.92 0.67 -24.47
C ARG A 253 -17.79 -0.44 -23.92
N THR A 254 -17.20 -1.43 -23.24
CA THR A 254 -17.95 -2.61 -22.78
C THR A 254 -18.11 -2.66 -21.27
N LEU A 255 -19.25 -3.22 -20.87
CA LEU A 255 -19.46 -3.94 -19.63
C LEU A 255 -19.36 -5.44 -19.95
N ARG A 256 -18.52 -6.18 -19.24
CA ARG A 256 -18.38 -7.63 -19.38
C ARG A 256 -18.81 -8.34 -18.10
N ILE A 257 -19.51 -9.44 -18.28
CA ILE A 257 -20.00 -10.30 -17.20
C ILE A 257 -19.20 -11.59 -17.23
N TRP A 258 -18.61 -11.93 -16.09
CA TRP A 258 -17.74 -13.08 -15.91
C TRP A 258 -18.39 -14.09 -14.99
N ARG A 259 -18.56 -15.32 -15.49
CA ARG A 259 -19.11 -16.43 -14.72
C ARG A 259 -18.20 -17.62 -14.81
N LYS A 260 -17.84 -18.20 -13.67
CA LYS A 260 -16.96 -19.38 -13.59
C LYS A 260 -15.65 -19.24 -14.38
N GLY A 261 -15.13 -18.01 -14.42
CA GLY A 261 -13.89 -17.65 -15.11
C GLY A 261 -13.99 -17.39 -16.61
N GLU A 262 -15.18 -17.48 -17.20
CA GLU A 262 -15.42 -17.18 -18.62
C GLU A 262 -16.19 -15.87 -18.77
N CYS A 263 -15.86 -15.11 -19.83
CA CYS A 263 -16.63 -13.92 -20.21
C CYS A 263 -17.92 -14.38 -20.92
N CYS A 264 -19.02 -14.49 -20.17
CA CYS A 264 -20.26 -15.06 -20.69
C CYS A 264 -21.15 -14.04 -21.42
N GLN A 265 -20.94 -12.75 -21.21
CA GLN A 265 -21.69 -11.69 -21.89
C GLN A 265 -20.89 -10.39 -22.00
N THR A 266 -20.98 -9.73 -23.16
CA THR A 266 -20.36 -8.45 -23.49
C THR A 266 -21.42 -7.45 -23.92
N ILE A 267 -21.70 -6.46 -23.07
CA ILE A 267 -22.65 -5.39 -23.35
C ILE A 267 -21.87 -4.15 -23.77
N ARG A 268 -22.07 -3.67 -25.01
CA ARG A 268 -21.43 -2.44 -25.50
C ARG A 268 -22.34 -1.24 -25.30
N LEU A 269 -21.77 -0.14 -24.82
CA LEU A 269 -22.48 1.10 -24.53
C LEU A 269 -22.20 2.15 -25.63
N PRO A 270 -23.16 3.05 -25.93
CA PRO A 270 -22.99 4.16 -26.87
C PRO A 270 -22.21 5.33 -26.25
N ALA A 271 -21.11 5.03 -25.57
CA ALA A 271 -20.21 6.00 -24.93
C ALA A 271 -18.76 5.64 -25.27
N GLN A 272 -17.84 6.61 -25.20
CA GLN A 272 -16.42 6.37 -25.47
C GLN A 272 -15.75 5.50 -24.41
N SER A 273 -16.13 5.67 -23.14
CA SER A 273 -15.53 4.96 -22.03
C SER A 273 -16.60 4.54 -21.03
N VAL A 274 -16.49 3.33 -20.48
CA VAL A 274 -17.30 2.89 -19.34
C VAL A 274 -16.43 2.92 -18.08
N TRP A 275 -16.49 4.04 -17.37
CA TRP A 275 -15.54 4.40 -16.31
C TRP A 275 -15.67 3.58 -15.04
N CYS A 276 -16.90 3.26 -14.64
CA CYS A 276 -17.17 2.67 -13.33
C CYS A 276 -18.37 1.74 -13.36
N CYS A 277 -18.38 0.76 -12.45
CA CYS A 277 -19.49 -0.16 -12.26
C CYS A 277 -19.68 -0.52 -10.78
N CYS A 278 -20.90 -0.88 -10.42
CA CYS A 278 -21.20 -1.52 -9.14
C CYS A 278 -22.36 -2.50 -9.28
N ILE A 279 -22.42 -3.45 -8.35
CA ILE A 279 -23.52 -4.42 -8.25
C ILE A 279 -24.45 -3.96 -7.14
N LEU A 280 -25.73 -3.83 -7.45
CA LEU A 280 -26.77 -3.43 -6.51
C LEU A 280 -27.22 -4.65 -5.68
N PRO A 281 -27.80 -4.43 -4.48
CA PRO A 281 -28.21 -5.54 -3.59
C PRO A 281 -29.22 -6.53 -4.22
N ASN A 282 -29.97 -6.07 -5.22
CA ASN A 282 -30.95 -6.87 -5.97
C ASN A 282 -30.36 -7.60 -7.20
N GLY A 283 -29.03 -7.59 -7.33
CA GLY A 283 -28.29 -8.23 -8.43
C GLY A 283 -28.16 -7.40 -9.70
N ASP A 284 -28.78 -6.21 -9.79
CA ASP A 284 -28.63 -5.34 -10.95
C ASP A 284 -27.23 -4.73 -11.02
N ILE A 285 -26.81 -4.35 -12.22
CA ILE A 285 -25.53 -3.72 -12.48
C ILE A 285 -25.78 -2.26 -12.85
N ALA A 286 -25.20 -1.32 -12.11
CA ALA A 286 -25.16 0.08 -12.51
C ALA A 286 -23.78 0.44 -13.08
N VAL A 287 -23.75 1.15 -14.21
CA VAL A 287 -22.50 1.62 -14.83
C VAL A 287 -22.57 3.11 -15.13
N GLY A 288 -21.44 3.79 -14.91
CA GLY A 288 -21.24 5.18 -15.29
C GLY A 288 -20.31 5.31 -16.48
N ALA A 289 -20.67 6.15 -17.45
CA ALA A 289 -19.96 6.27 -18.72
C ALA A 289 -19.55 7.73 -19.03
N SER A 290 -18.77 7.89 -20.10
CA SER A 290 -18.19 9.18 -20.52
C SER A 290 -19.22 10.18 -21.06
N ASP A 291 -20.42 9.72 -21.40
CA ASP A 291 -21.54 10.52 -21.91
C ASP A 291 -22.38 11.18 -20.79
N GLY A 292 -22.01 10.99 -19.51
CA GLY A 292 -22.76 11.52 -18.37
C GLY A 292 -24.01 10.71 -18.00
N ILE A 293 -24.26 9.59 -18.68
CA ILE A 293 -25.44 8.75 -18.46
C ILE A 293 -25.06 7.56 -17.58
N ILE A 294 -25.92 7.27 -16.60
CA ILE A 294 -25.85 6.03 -15.82
C ILE A 294 -26.79 5.03 -16.48
N ARG A 295 -26.31 3.81 -16.73
CA ARG A 295 -27.15 2.72 -17.28
C ARG A 295 -27.25 1.61 -16.25
N VAL A 296 -28.46 1.11 -16.04
CA VAL A 296 -28.72 -0.02 -15.14
C VAL A 296 -29.13 -1.23 -15.97
N PHE A 297 -28.52 -2.38 -15.69
CA PHE A 297 -28.81 -3.65 -16.34
C PHE A 297 -29.34 -4.66 -15.33
N THR A 298 -30.26 -5.51 -15.75
CA THR A 298 -30.91 -6.51 -14.90
C THR A 298 -31.06 -7.84 -15.60
N GLU A 299 -31.01 -8.93 -14.84
CA GLU A 299 -31.39 -10.28 -15.29
C GLU A 299 -32.87 -10.58 -15.05
N ALA A 300 -33.57 -9.74 -14.27
CA ALA A 300 -34.94 -10.00 -13.89
C ALA A 300 -35.90 -9.49 -14.96
N GLU A 301 -36.63 -10.40 -15.60
CA GLU A 301 -37.53 -10.11 -16.73
C GLU A 301 -38.59 -9.04 -16.40
N ASP A 302 -39.09 -9.03 -15.16
CA ASP A 302 -40.07 -8.06 -14.68
C ASP A 302 -39.50 -6.64 -14.57
N ARG A 303 -38.17 -6.49 -14.42
CA ARG A 303 -37.46 -5.21 -14.33
C ARG A 303 -36.80 -4.77 -15.64
N MET A 304 -36.79 -5.60 -16.68
CA MET A 304 -36.23 -5.21 -17.98
C MET A 304 -37.00 -4.02 -18.57
N ALA A 305 -36.28 -3.16 -19.30
CA ALA A 305 -36.84 -2.01 -20.00
C ALA A 305 -37.89 -2.47 -21.03
N SER A 306 -38.73 -1.54 -21.48
CA SER A 306 -39.71 -1.83 -22.53
C SER A 306 -39.00 -2.22 -23.84
N ALA A 307 -39.73 -2.90 -24.74
CA ALA A 307 -39.18 -3.21 -26.07
C ALA A 307 -38.79 -1.94 -26.85
N GLU A 308 -39.53 -0.85 -26.62
CA GLU A 308 -39.27 0.47 -27.20
C GLU A 308 -37.95 1.05 -26.70
N ASP A 309 -37.70 1.00 -25.39
CA ASP A 309 -36.45 1.50 -24.78
C ASP A 309 -35.24 0.63 -25.15
N LEU A 310 -35.43 -0.69 -25.24
CA LEU A 310 -34.38 -1.60 -25.71
C LEU A 310 -34.00 -1.30 -27.17
N GLN A 311 -35.00 -1.07 -28.03
CA GLN A 311 -34.75 -0.68 -29.42
C GLN A 311 -34.09 0.70 -29.50
N ALA A 312 -34.52 1.67 -28.67
CA ALA A 312 -33.90 2.99 -28.62
C ALA A 312 -32.40 2.92 -28.24
N PHE A 313 -32.05 2.03 -27.30
CA PHE A 313 -30.66 1.79 -26.92
C PHE A 313 -29.85 1.13 -28.06
N GLU A 314 -30.42 0.14 -28.75
CA GLU A 314 -29.78 -0.45 -29.95
C GLU A 314 -29.60 0.58 -31.08
N ASP A 315 -30.59 1.44 -31.29
CA ASP A 315 -30.55 2.50 -32.29
C ASP A 315 -29.48 3.53 -31.96
N GLU A 316 -29.35 3.93 -30.69
CA GLU A 316 -28.29 4.82 -30.20
C GLU A 316 -26.90 4.22 -30.48
N LEU A 317 -26.73 2.94 -30.14
CA LEU A 317 -25.50 2.21 -30.39
C LEU A 317 -25.17 2.12 -31.89
N SER A 318 -26.15 1.81 -32.72
CA SER A 318 -25.97 1.67 -34.18
C SER A 318 -25.52 2.95 -34.88
N ARG A 319 -25.84 4.13 -34.30
CA ARG A 319 -25.48 5.46 -34.83
C ARG A 319 -24.12 5.94 -34.33
N THR A 320 -23.49 5.21 -33.42
CA THR A 320 -22.22 5.61 -32.83
C THR A 320 -21.13 5.56 -33.90
N THR A 321 -20.30 6.61 -33.95
CA THR A 321 -19.11 6.62 -34.79
C THR A 321 -17.99 5.85 -34.12
N ILE A 322 -17.34 4.95 -34.86
CA ILE A 322 -16.15 4.24 -34.42
C ILE A 322 -14.95 4.81 -35.17
N ASP A 323 -13.99 5.38 -34.44
CA ASP A 323 -12.70 5.74 -35.00
C ASP A 323 -11.83 4.46 -35.09
N PRO A 324 -11.34 4.08 -36.28
CA PRO A 324 -10.44 2.93 -36.44
C PRO A 324 -9.23 2.98 -35.51
N LYS A 325 -8.79 4.18 -35.12
CA LYS A 325 -7.60 4.41 -34.30
C LYS A 325 -7.83 4.20 -32.81
N THR A 326 -9.08 4.20 -32.34
CA THR A 326 -9.39 4.17 -30.89
C THR A 326 -9.76 2.78 -30.35
N GLY A 327 -9.68 1.72 -31.17
CA GLY A 327 -9.79 0.35 -30.66
C GLY A 327 -9.91 -0.71 -31.75
N ASP A 328 -9.27 -1.85 -31.51
CA ASP A 328 -9.44 -3.18 -32.13
C ASP A 328 -9.26 -3.36 -33.64
N LEU A 329 -9.34 -2.32 -34.46
CA LEU A 329 -9.61 -2.49 -35.89
C LEU A 329 -8.38 -2.29 -36.79
N GLY A 330 -7.31 -1.69 -36.27
CA GLY A 330 -6.05 -1.48 -37.00
C GLY A 330 -6.23 -0.68 -38.29
N ASP A 331 -5.26 -0.78 -39.20
CA ASP A 331 -5.37 -0.20 -40.55
C ASP A 331 -6.38 -1.00 -41.39
N ILE A 332 -7.57 -0.43 -41.60
CA ILE A 332 -8.64 -1.08 -42.35
C ILE A 332 -8.43 -0.87 -43.86
N LYS A 333 -8.06 -1.94 -44.58
CA LYS A 333 -8.15 -1.96 -46.05
C LYS A 333 -9.58 -2.24 -46.47
N MET A 334 -10.29 -1.21 -46.93
CA MET A 334 -11.70 -1.32 -47.38
C MET A 334 -11.93 -2.31 -48.53
N GLU A 335 -10.87 -2.70 -49.24
CA GLU A 335 -10.93 -3.66 -50.35
C GLU A 335 -11.06 -5.10 -49.86
N ASP A 336 -10.54 -5.40 -48.66
CA ASP A 336 -10.46 -6.76 -48.10
C ASP A 336 -11.64 -7.06 -47.14
N LEU A 337 -12.56 -6.11 -46.95
CA LEU A 337 -13.66 -6.25 -46.00
C LEU A 337 -14.83 -7.10 -46.57
N PRO A 338 -15.38 -8.03 -45.77
CA PRO A 338 -16.51 -8.85 -46.17
C PRO A 338 -17.77 -8.01 -46.38
N GLY A 339 -18.65 -8.46 -47.29
CA GLY A 339 -19.97 -7.88 -47.50
C GLY A 339 -21.00 -8.39 -46.49
N ARG A 340 -22.21 -7.83 -46.55
CA ARG A 340 -23.31 -8.12 -45.62
C ARG A 340 -23.72 -9.58 -45.55
N GLU A 341 -23.46 -10.37 -46.59
CA GLU A 341 -23.73 -11.81 -46.64
C GLU A 341 -23.07 -12.57 -45.47
N HIS A 342 -21.94 -12.10 -44.95
CA HIS A 342 -21.24 -12.71 -43.83
C HIS A 342 -21.98 -12.55 -42.50
N LEU A 343 -22.95 -11.63 -42.38
CA LEU A 343 -23.77 -11.51 -41.17
C LEU A 343 -24.75 -12.69 -40.99
N SER A 344 -24.86 -13.58 -41.98
CA SER A 344 -25.60 -14.84 -41.84
C SER A 344 -24.81 -15.94 -41.14
N GLU A 345 -23.47 -15.82 -41.09
CA GLU A 345 -22.61 -16.76 -40.39
C GLU A 345 -22.62 -16.47 -38.88
N PRO A 346 -22.84 -17.48 -38.02
CA PRO A 346 -22.78 -17.27 -36.59
C PRO A 346 -21.36 -16.93 -36.13
N GLY A 347 -21.26 -16.02 -35.16
CA GLY A 347 -20.00 -15.75 -34.46
C GLY A 347 -19.56 -16.92 -33.57
N ASN A 348 -18.27 -16.94 -33.22
CA ASN A 348 -17.65 -18.02 -32.45
C ASN A 348 -17.60 -17.75 -30.94
N ARG A 349 -17.73 -16.50 -30.51
CA ARG A 349 -17.74 -16.08 -29.09
C ARG A 349 -18.56 -14.82 -28.90
N ASP A 350 -19.10 -14.64 -27.70
CA ASP A 350 -19.85 -13.43 -27.37
C ASP A 350 -18.93 -12.21 -27.43
N GLY A 351 -19.43 -11.11 -27.98
CA GLY A 351 -18.65 -9.88 -28.13
C GLY A 351 -17.67 -9.87 -29.30
N GLN A 352 -17.61 -10.94 -30.12
CA GLN A 352 -16.83 -10.94 -31.35
C GLN A 352 -17.26 -9.76 -32.24
N THR A 353 -16.30 -8.97 -32.71
CA THR A 353 -16.54 -7.87 -33.64
C THR A 353 -16.27 -8.29 -35.09
N ARG A 354 -17.01 -7.71 -36.02
CA ARG A 354 -16.82 -7.90 -37.46
C ARG A 354 -17.10 -6.58 -38.19
N LEU A 355 -16.22 -6.23 -39.11
CA LEU A 355 -16.41 -5.08 -40.01
C LEU A 355 -17.06 -5.55 -41.30
N ILE A 356 -18.09 -4.85 -41.73
CA ILE A 356 -18.86 -5.15 -42.94
C ILE A 356 -18.81 -3.96 -43.87
N LYS A 357 -18.50 -4.22 -45.14
CA LYS A 357 -18.59 -3.23 -46.20
C LYS A 357 -20.03 -3.14 -46.68
N ASP A 358 -20.64 -1.96 -46.55
CA ASP A 358 -21.97 -1.65 -47.09
C ASP A 358 -21.85 -0.46 -48.06
N GLY A 359 -21.66 -0.77 -49.34
CA GLY A 359 -21.38 0.23 -50.38
C GLY A 359 -20.06 0.96 -50.15
N GLN A 360 -20.12 2.28 -49.91
CA GLN A 360 -18.96 3.12 -49.58
C GLN A 360 -18.71 3.29 -48.07
N LYS A 361 -19.54 2.67 -47.23
CA LYS A 361 -19.41 2.74 -45.77
C LYS A 361 -18.87 1.44 -45.21
N VAL A 362 -18.21 1.54 -44.06
CA VAL A 362 -17.82 0.40 -43.24
C VAL A 362 -18.66 0.45 -41.97
N GLU A 363 -19.41 -0.61 -41.72
CA GLU A 363 -20.24 -0.79 -40.54
C GLU A 363 -19.58 -1.80 -39.61
N ALA A 364 -19.65 -1.57 -38.30
CA ALA A 364 -19.17 -2.53 -37.32
C ALA A 364 -20.34 -3.28 -36.67
N TYR A 365 -20.17 -4.58 -36.49
CA TYR A 365 -21.12 -5.46 -35.86
C TYR A 365 -20.49 -6.24 -34.70
N GLN A 366 -21.30 -6.60 -33.71
CA GLN A 366 -20.93 -7.45 -32.59
C GLN A 366 -21.83 -8.68 -32.53
N TRP A 367 -21.25 -9.86 -32.36
CA TRP A 367 -22.01 -11.09 -32.16
C TRP A 367 -22.60 -11.13 -30.74
N SER A 368 -23.92 -11.29 -30.65
CA SER A 368 -24.65 -11.60 -29.42
C SER A 368 -24.95 -13.09 -29.40
N VAL A 369 -24.30 -13.86 -28.52
CA VAL A 369 -24.59 -15.30 -28.38
C VAL A 369 -26.03 -15.49 -27.87
N SER A 370 -26.48 -14.61 -26.99
CA SER A 370 -27.83 -14.65 -26.42
C SER A 370 -28.93 -14.44 -27.44
N ASP A 371 -28.74 -13.52 -28.39
CA ASP A 371 -29.75 -13.20 -29.40
C ASP A 371 -29.54 -13.99 -30.69
N GLY A 372 -28.43 -14.73 -30.82
CA GLY A 372 -28.09 -15.52 -31.99
C GLY A 372 -27.95 -14.67 -33.27
N ARG A 373 -27.55 -13.39 -33.14
CA ARG A 373 -27.46 -12.45 -34.25
C ARG A 373 -26.30 -11.47 -34.10
N TRP A 374 -25.89 -10.91 -35.24
CA TRP A 374 -25.00 -9.76 -35.29
C TRP A 374 -25.77 -8.46 -35.02
N MET A 375 -25.30 -7.70 -34.04
CA MET A 375 -25.83 -6.41 -33.62
C MET A 375 -25.00 -5.30 -34.26
N LYS A 376 -25.60 -4.32 -34.94
CA LYS A 376 -24.84 -3.17 -35.44
C LYS A 376 -24.39 -2.30 -34.25
N ILE A 377 -23.10 -1.99 -34.19
CA ILE A 377 -22.49 -1.22 -33.08
C ILE A 377 -21.89 0.13 -33.51
N GLY A 378 -22.04 0.50 -34.79
CA GLY A 378 -21.65 1.81 -35.29
C GLY A 378 -21.23 1.85 -36.75
N ASP A 379 -21.01 3.07 -37.24
CA ASP A 379 -20.37 3.35 -38.53
C ASP A 379 -18.88 3.69 -38.30
N VAL A 380 -17.99 3.14 -39.12
CA VAL A 380 -16.55 3.41 -39.06
C VAL A 380 -16.21 4.55 -40.02
N VAL A 381 -15.64 5.65 -39.53
CA VAL A 381 -15.21 6.80 -40.35
C VAL A 381 -13.71 7.00 -40.30
N GLY A 382 -13.10 7.24 -41.47
CA GLY A 382 -11.71 7.69 -41.59
C GLY A 382 -10.71 6.61 -41.97
N GLY A 383 -10.75 6.14 -43.22
CA GLY A 383 -9.64 5.43 -43.87
C GLY A 383 -8.99 6.32 -44.93
N SER A 384 -8.36 7.44 -44.55
CA SER A 384 -7.55 8.21 -45.49
C SER A 384 -6.09 7.76 -45.40
N ASN A 385 -5.57 7.28 -46.53
CA ASN A 385 -4.18 6.88 -46.79
C ASN A 385 -3.12 7.82 -46.16
N GLN A 386 -2.73 7.56 -44.92
CA GLN A 386 -1.50 8.10 -44.34
C GLN A 386 -0.75 6.95 -43.68
N GLN A 387 0.34 6.55 -44.34
CA GLN A 387 1.38 5.71 -43.74
C GLN A 387 1.93 6.44 -42.51
N THR A 388 1.61 5.94 -41.32
CA THR A 388 2.34 6.25 -40.08
C THR A 388 2.54 4.94 -39.33
N SER A 389 3.80 4.68 -38.99
CA SER A 389 4.40 3.56 -38.25
C SER A 389 3.49 2.70 -37.36
N LYS A 390 3.15 1.51 -37.87
CA LYS A 390 3.37 0.15 -37.34
C LYS A 390 3.75 -0.04 -35.85
N ASN A 391 2.82 0.15 -34.92
CA ASN A 391 2.86 -0.57 -33.63
C ASN A 391 1.49 -1.27 -33.45
N VAL A 392 1.50 -2.59 -33.30
CA VAL A 392 0.32 -3.44 -33.08
C VAL A 392 0.47 -4.16 -31.75
N THR A 393 -0.52 -4.02 -30.86
CA THR A 393 -0.49 -4.67 -29.53
C THR A 393 -1.02 -6.10 -29.63
N TYR A 394 -0.23 -7.08 -29.15
CA TYR A 394 -0.62 -8.49 -29.07
C TYR A 394 -0.15 -9.09 -27.73
N GLU A 395 -1.06 -9.77 -27.01
CA GLU A 395 -0.79 -10.31 -25.66
C GLU A 395 -0.20 -9.28 -24.67
N GLY A 396 -0.60 -8.01 -24.77
CA GLY A 396 -0.16 -6.93 -23.87
C GLY A 396 1.18 -6.26 -24.24
N LYS A 397 1.84 -6.72 -25.31
CA LYS A 397 3.10 -6.12 -25.79
C LYS A 397 2.91 -5.46 -27.15
N GLU A 398 3.58 -4.33 -27.35
CA GLU A 398 3.64 -3.68 -28.66
C GLU A 398 4.66 -4.38 -29.55
N TYR A 399 4.23 -4.70 -30.77
CA TYR A 399 5.08 -5.26 -31.81
C TYR A 399 4.99 -4.41 -33.07
N ASP A 400 6.09 -4.31 -33.82
CA ASP A 400 6.05 -3.62 -35.12
C ASP A 400 5.08 -4.33 -36.09
N PHE A 401 4.96 -5.65 -35.99
CA PHE A 401 4.07 -6.48 -36.79
C PHE A 401 3.46 -7.62 -35.99
N VAL A 402 2.22 -7.98 -36.30
CA VAL A 402 1.59 -9.22 -35.82
C VAL A 402 0.95 -9.92 -37.01
N PHE A 403 1.65 -10.93 -37.53
CA PHE A 403 1.18 -11.70 -38.68
C PHE A 403 0.18 -12.77 -38.26
N THR A 404 -0.69 -13.17 -39.18
CA THR A 404 -1.56 -14.35 -39.00
C THR A 404 -1.05 -15.45 -39.92
N ILE A 405 -0.71 -16.59 -39.36
CA ILE A 405 -0.16 -17.74 -40.08
C ILE A 405 -1.19 -18.87 -40.02
N ASP A 406 -1.71 -19.24 -41.19
CA ASP A 406 -2.67 -20.32 -41.34
C ASP A 406 -1.93 -21.64 -41.60
N VAL A 407 -2.19 -22.64 -40.77
CA VAL A 407 -1.58 -23.97 -40.89
C VAL A 407 -2.51 -24.85 -41.72
N ASN A 408 -2.34 -24.80 -43.05
CA ASN A 408 -3.12 -25.47 -44.10
C ASN A 408 -4.53 -24.91 -44.33
N GLU A 409 -5.09 -25.14 -45.53
CA GLU A 409 -6.46 -24.73 -45.89
C GLU A 409 -7.48 -25.36 -44.93
N GLY A 410 -8.05 -24.53 -44.04
CA GLY A 410 -9.06 -24.91 -43.05
C GLY A 410 -8.53 -25.25 -41.64
N GLY A 411 -7.22 -25.10 -41.37
CA GLY A 411 -6.64 -25.29 -40.04
C GLY A 411 -6.72 -24.06 -39.12
N PRO A 412 -6.30 -24.18 -37.84
CA PRO A 412 -6.23 -23.06 -36.91
C PRO A 412 -5.20 -22.02 -37.38
N SER A 413 -5.55 -20.74 -37.20
CA SER A 413 -4.68 -19.61 -37.49
C SER A 413 -3.96 -19.15 -36.23
N PHE A 414 -2.67 -18.88 -36.35
CA PHE A 414 -1.82 -18.47 -35.23
C PHE A 414 -1.27 -17.07 -35.46
N LYS A 415 -1.13 -16.30 -34.38
CA LYS A 415 -0.56 -14.95 -34.45
C LYS A 415 0.94 -15.00 -34.20
N LEU A 416 1.71 -14.41 -35.10
CA LEU A 416 3.17 -14.29 -35.04
C LEU A 416 3.53 -12.81 -34.81
N PRO A 417 3.79 -12.40 -33.55
CA PRO A 417 4.31 -11.08 -33.27
C PRO A 417 5.80 -10.99 -33.67
N TYR A 418 6.23 -9.85 -34.23
CA TYR A 418 7.58 -9.61 -34.71
C TYR A 418 7.96 -8.14 -34.59
N ASN A 419 9.13 -7.85 -34.00
CA ASN A 419 9.76 -6.53 -34.05
C ASN A 419 10.85 -6.50 -35.12
N VAL A 420 11.01 -5.37 -35.79
CA VAL A 420 12.07 -5.13 -36.80
C VAL A 420 13.48 -5.33 -36.23
N THR A 421 13.64 -5.14 -34.92
CA THR A 421 14.90 -5.36 -34.20
C THR A 421 15.20 -6.83 -33.92
N GLU A 422 14.23 -7.74 -34.12
CA GLU A 422 14.37 -9.18 -33.88
C GLU A 422 14.84 -9.92 -35.12
N ASP A 423 15.55 -11.03 -34.90
CA ASP A 423 16.01 -11.92 -35.97
C ASP A 423 14.82 -12.75 -36.49
N PRO A 424 14.48 -12.66 -37.80
CA PRO A 424 13.34 -13.38 -38.39
C PRO A 424 13.39 -14.90 -38.20
N TRP A 425 14.59 -15.49 -38.17
CA TRP A 425 14.76 -16.94 -38.03
C TRP A 425 14.51 -17.38 -36.59
N LEU A 426 15.02 -16.63 -35.62
CA LEU A 426 14.76 -16.88 -34.20
C LEU A 426 13.27 -16.68 -33.86
N THR A 427 12.63 -15.63 -34.38
CA THR A 427 11.20 -15.39 -34.16
C THR A 427 10.34 -16.50 -34.79
N ALA A 428 10.67 -16.95 -36.01
CA ALA A 428 10.01 -18.09 -36.65
C ALA A 428 10.19 -19.38 -35.85
N HIS A 429 11.38 -19.65 -35.33
CA HIS A 429 11.65 -20.83 -34.50
C HIS A 429 10.83 -20.82 -33.21
N ASN A 430 10.86 -19.71 -32.48
CA ASN A 430 10.09 -19.54 -31.24
C ASN A 430 8.59 -19.65 -31.49
N PHE A 431 8.10 -19.11 -32.62
CA PHE A 431 6.71 -19.22 -33.02
C PHE A 431 6.29 -20.67 -33.29
N LEU A 432 7.10 -21.44 -34.03
CA LEU A 432 6.80 -22.85 -34.29
C LEU A 432 6.80 -23.67 -33.00
N GLN A 433 7.78 -23.44 -32.13
CA GLN A 433 7.88 -24.12 -30.85
C GLN A 433 6.71 -23.76 -29.91
N LYS A 434 6.33 -22.48 -29.81
CA LYS A 434 5.22 -22.00 -28.96
C LYS A 434 3.88 -22.63 -29.36
N ASN A 435 3.68 -22.88 -30.66
CA ASN A 435 2.42 -23.38 -31.21
C ASN A 435 2.46 -24.88 -31.56
N ASP A 436 3.51 -25.60 -31.14
CA ASP A 436 3.72 -27.03 -31.37
C ASP A 436 3.64 -27.42 -32.87
N LEU A 437 4.18 -26.56 -33.73
CA LEU A 437 4.19 -26.70 -35.19
C LEU A 437 5.47 -27.35 -35.69
N SER A 438 5.37 -28.07 -36.81
CA SER A 438 6.48 -28.82 -37.37
C SER A 438 7.68 -27.92 -37.72
N PRO A 439 8.91 -28.27 -37.30
CA PRO A 439 10.13 -27.52 -37.64
C PRO A 439 10.40 -27.39 -39.15
N MET A 440 9.77 -28.23 -39.99
CA MET A 440 9.89 -28.15 -41.44
C MET A 440 9.35 -26.84 -42.04
N PHE A 441 8.50 -26.12 -41.31
CA PHE A 441 7.95 -24.83 -41.73
C PHE A 441 8.87 -23.64 -41.39
N LEU A 442 10.04 -23.88 -40.78
CA LEU A 442 10.95 -22.81 -40.34
C LEU A 442 11.34 -21.89 -41.48
N ASP A 443 11.81 -22.46 -42.60
CA ASP A 443 12.21 -21.69 -43.79
C ASP A 443 11.02 -20.90 -44.36
N GLN A 444 9.83 -21.49 -44.37
CA GLN A 444 8.63 -20.86 -44.92
C GLN A 444 8.18 -19.68 -44.04
N VAL A 445 8.16 -19.85 -42.72
CA VAL A 445 7.75 -18.80 -41.77
C VAL A 445 8.79 -17.69 -41.68
N ALA A 446 10.09 -18.03 -41.64
CA ALA A 446 11.17 -17.03 -41.62
C ALA A 446 11.19 -16.20 -42.91
N ASN A 447 11.08 -16.84 -44.06
CA ASN A 447 10.98 -16.12 -45.34
C ASN A 447 9.68 -15.29 -45.40
N PHE A 448 8.56 -15.81 -44.90
CA PHE A 448 7.32 -15.04 -44.81
C PHE A 448 7.51 -13.76 -43.97
N ILE A 449 8.18 -13.82 -42.82
CA ILE A 449 8.52 -12.63 -42.01
C ILE A 449 9.38 -11.68 -42.85
N ILE A 450 10.46 -12.18 -43.46
CA ILE A 450 11.39 -11.37 -44.27
C ILE A 450 10.66 -10.68 -45.42
N GLU A 451 9.77 -11.39 -46.13
CA GLU A 451 9.04 -10.86 -47.28
C GLU A 451 8.03 -9.79 -46.90
N ASN A 452 7.32 -9.98 -45.79
CA ASN A 452 6.30 -9.06 -45.31
C ASN A 452 6.88 -7.88 -44.51
N THR A 453 8.17 -7.91 -44.20
CA THR A 453 8.91 -6.84 -43.51
C THR A 453 9.87 -6.09 -44.44
N LYS A 454 9.91 -6.42 -45.74
CA LYS A 454 10.77 -5.80 -46.78
C LYS A 454 10.74 -4.28 -46.70
N GLY A 455 11.85 -3.71 -46.20
CA GLY A 455 12.04 -2.27 -46.00
C GLY A 455 12.94 -1.90 -44.82
N HIS A 456 13.15 -2.79 -43.84
CA HIS A 456 13.94 -2.49 -42.63
C HIS A 456 14.87 -3.61 -42.15
N VAL A 457 15.44 -4.42 -43.05
CA VAL A 457 16.44 -5.44 -42.65
C VAL A 457 17.83 -4.81 -42.67
N VAL A 458 18.37 -4.45 -41.49
CA VAL A 458 19.80 -4.20 -41.32
C VAL A 458 20.48 -5.56 -41.19
N GLY A 459 21.08 -6.06 -42.27
CA GLY A 459 21.85 -7.30 -42.24
C GLY A 459 23.16 -7.15 -41.45
N PRO A 460 23.61 -8.19 -40.72
CA PRO A 460 24.94 -8.22 -40.11
C PRO A 460 26.02 -8.61 -41.14
N ALA A 461 27.24 -8.11 -40.94
CA ALA A 461 28.42 -8.43 -41.76
C ALA A 461 29.02 -9.85 -41.42
N PRO A 462 29.69 -10.53 -42.37
CA PRO A 462 30.25 -11.89 -42.20
C PRO A 462 31.63 -11.92 -41.50
N PRO A 463 32.16 -13.11 -41.10
CA PRO A 463 32.65 -13.34 -39.73
C PRO A 463 34.17 -13.47 -39.59
N ALA A 464 34.67 -13.29 -38.36
CA ALA A 464 35.92 -13.88 -37.88
C ALA A 464 35.58 -14.93 -36.82
N GLY A 465 35.87 -16.19 -37.14
CA GLY A 465 35.36 -17.37 -36.45
C GLY A 465 35.94 -17.66 -35.07
N GLY A 466 35.16 -18.43 -34.30
CA GLY A 466 35.56 -19.11 -33.08
C GLY A 466 34.36 -19.81 -32.44
N ASP A 467 34.21 -21.12 -32.69
CA ASP A 467 33.16 -21.99 -32.14
C ASP A 467 33.51 -22.42 -30.68
N PRO A 468 32.61 -22.29 -29.69
CA PRO A 468 32.86 -22.66 -28.30
C PRO A 468 32.72 -24.14 -27.88
N PHE A 469 32.44 -25.14 -28.73
CA PHE A 469 32.22 -26.51 -28.22
C PHE A 469 32.89 -27.66 -29.00
N THR A 470 34.21 -27.83 -28.86
CA THR A 470 34.88 -29.15 -28.83
C THR A 470 36.12 -29.13 -27.91
N GLY A 471 36.18 -30.06 -26.95
CA GLY A 471 37.23 -30.14 -25.91
C GLY A 471 38.35 -31.16 -26.19
N GLY A 472 39.41 -31.13 -25.37
CA GLY A 472 40.37 -32.25 -25.27
C GLY A 472 41.74 -31.99 -24.61
N ALA A 473 41.89 -32.43 -23.34
CA ALA A 473 43.06 -33.00 -22.62
C ALA A 473 44.41 -32.23 -22.53
N ARG A 474 44.89 -31.73 -21.36
CA ARG A 474 45.55 -32.37 -20.16
C ARG A 474 47.01 -32.87 -20.32
N TYR A 475 47.93 -32.37 -19.45
CA TYR A 475 48.96 -33.05 -18.57
C TYR A 475 50.05 -32.01 -18.12
N ILE A 476 50.18 -31.46 -16.88
CA ILE A 476 50.68 -31.88 -15.50
C ILE A 476 52.22 -32.22 -15.42
N PRO A 477 53.06 -32.09 -14.33
CA PRO A 477 53.15 -31.30 -13.04
C PRO A 477 54.54 -30.68 -12.64
N GLY A 478 54.55 -29.73 -11.67
CA GLY A 478 55.33 -29.76 -10.38
C GLY A 478 56.84 -29.39 -10.24
N SER A 479 57.17 -28.45 -9.33
CA SER A 479 58.27 -28.45 -8.29
C SER A 479 58.43 -27.02 -7.67
N SER A 480 57.91 -26.73 -6.48
CA SER A 480 58.55 -26.71 -5.13
C SER A 480 59.65 -25.66 -4.91
N ASP A 481 59.42 -24.71 -3.99
CA ASP A 481 60.28 -24.60 -2.79
C ASP A 481 59.64 -23.82 -1.62
N ASP A 482 60.10 -24.21 -0.45
CA ASP A 482 59.56 -24.05 0.90
C ASP A 482 60.05 -22.78 1.62
N ARG A 483 59.26 -22.30 2.61
CA ARG A 483 59.71 -21.72 3.90
C ARG A 483 58.52 -21.21 4.72
N GLY A 484 58.26 -21.88 5.84
CA GLY A 484 57.34 -21.41 6.87
C GLY A 484 57.87 -20.21 7.66
N ASN A 485 56.94 -19.40 8.20
CA ASN A 485 56.99 -19.00 9.60
C ASN A 485 55.65 -18.42 10.05
N THR A 486 55.39 -18.60 11.34
CA THR A 486 54.32 -18.03 12.16
C THR A 486 54.19 -16.51 12.03
N GLY A 487 52.97 -15.99 11.91
CA GLY A 487 52.67 -14.55 11.94
C GLY A 487 51.26 -14.30 12.44
N ALA A 488 51.17 -13.71 13.63
CA ALA A 488 49.95 -13.35 14.33
C ALA A 488 49.06 -12.37 13.56
N ASP A 489 47.73 -12.54 13.67
CA ASP A 489 46.73 -11.56 13.27
C ASP A 489 46.68 -10.42 14.32
N PRO A 490 46.93 -9.15 13.94
CA PRO A 490 47.08 -8.05 14.86
C PRO A 490 45.81 -7.18 14.94
N PHE A 491 44.67 -7.69 15.42
CA PHE A 491 43.53 -6.82 15.76
C PHE A 491 42.63 -7.38 16.88
N THR A 492 43.20 -7.57 18.08
CA THR A 492 42.41 -7.52 19.33
C THR A 492 43.12 -6.66 20.37
N GLY A 493 42.95 -5.35 20.26
CA GLY A 493 43.21 -4.42 21.36
C GLY A 493 42.17 -4.64 22.45
N ALA A 494 42.63 -5.12 23.61
CA ALA A 494 41.84 -5.28 24.82
C ALA A 494 41.33 -3.91 25.31
N GLY A 495 40.01 -3.80 25.52
CA GLY A 495 39.37 -2.58 26.02
C GLY A 495 37.94 -2.37 25.52
N ARG A 496 37.09 -3.41 25.53
CA ARG A 496 35.69 -3.29 25.07
C ARG A 496 34.82 -2.75 26.20
N TYR A 497 34.60 -1.45 26.20
CA TYR A 497 33.57 -0.79 27.03
C TYR A 497 32.19 -0.99 26.38
N ILE A 498 31.30 -1.69 27.08
CA ILE A 498 29.87 -1.80 26.74
C ILE A 498 29.10 -1.17 27.90
N PRO A 499 28.40 -0.03 27.70
CA PRO A 499 27.59 0.56 28.76
C PRO A 499 26.43 -0.38 29.12
N GLY A 500 26.55 -1.12 30.23
CA GLY A 500 25.45 -1.88 30.84
C GLY A 500 25.65 -3.38 31.13
N SER A 501 26.86 -3.89 31.34
CA SER A 501 27.04 -5.23 31.91
C SER A 501 28.27 -5.30 32.82
N GLY A 502 28.06 -5.12 34.12
CA GLY A 502 29.06 -5.40 35.13
C GLY A 502 28.98 -6.87 35.54
N SER A 503 30.04 -7.64 35.27
CA SER A 503 30.32 -8.89 35.97
C SER A 503 31.16 -8.56 37.20
N ASN A 504 30.69 -8.84 38.40
CA ASN A 504 31.57 -9.22 39.51
C ASN A 504 30.82 -9.97 40.61
N THR A 505 31.37 -11.15 40.89
CA THR A 505 31.11 -12.03 42.02
C THR A 505 31.64 -11.42 43.30
N SER A 506 30.75 -11.00 44.21
CA SER A 506 30.87 -11.12 45.67
C SER A 506 29.81 -10.23 46.34
N ALA A 507 28.87 -10.85 47.07
CA ALA A 507 27.94 -10.18 47.99
C ALA A 507 28.73 -9.47 49.12
N PRO A 508 28.22 -8.38 49.76
CA PRO A 508 26.92 -8.39 50.43
C PRO A 508 26.08 -7.08 50.43
N MET A 509 24.81 -7.26 50.84
CA MET A 509 23.84 -6.31 51.44
C MET A 509 23.18 -5.22 50.55
N GLY A 510 22.07 -5.63 49.91
CA GLY A 510 20.75 -5.00 50.04
C GLY A 510 20.54 -3.56 49.53
N VAL A 511 20.33 -3.41 48.21
CA VAL A 511 19.59 -2.27 47.63
C VAL A 511 18.57 -2.84 46.63
N ALA A 512 17.31 -2.48 46.81
CA ALA A 512 16.15 -3.02 46.09
C ALA A 512 16.11 -2.59 44.62
N ASP A 513 15.76 -3.53 43.73
CA ASP A 513 15.38 -3.29 42.33
C ASP A 513 13.93 -2.79 42.26
N PRO A 514 13.64 -1.64 41.61
CA PRO A 514 12.28 -1.10 41.49
C PRO A 514 11.28 -2.00 40.73
N PHE A 515 11.73 -3.08 40.08
CA PHE A 515 10.87 -3.93 39.23
C PHE A 515 10.42 -5.25 39.87
N THR A 516 10.88 -5.59 41.09
CA THR A 516 10.41 -6.78 41.81
C THR A 516 10.15 -6.48 43.29
N GLY A 517 8.97 -5.94 43.60
CA GLY A 517 8.49 -5.84 44.98
C GLY A 517 8.20 -7.24 45.55
N GLY A 518 9.03 -7.68 46.50
CA GLY A 518 8.87 -8.97 47.16
C GLY A 518 7.61 -9.02 48.05
N GLY A 519 6.75 -10.01 47.79
CA GLY A 519 5.57 -10.32 48.61
C GLY A 519 4.89 -11.62 48.15
N ALA A 520 5.33 -12.74 48.73
CA ALA A 520 4.70 -14.07 48.81
C ALA A 520 4.68 -14.99 47.56
N TYR A 521 5.74 -15.78 47.42
CA TYR A 521 5.60 -17.17 46.95
C TYR A 521 4.87 -17.97 48.03
N SER A 522 3.63 -18.37 47.74
CA SER A 522 2.92 -19.45 48.43
C SER A 522 2.40 -20.39 47.35
N SER A 523 2.99 -21.57 47.27
CA SER A 523 2.50 -22.68 46.45
C SER A 523 1.10 -23.10 46.93
N ALA A 524 0.07 -22.71 46.20
CA ALA A 524 -1.23 -23.37 46.24
C ALA A 524 -2.00 -23.08 44.95
N ALA A 525 -2.26 -24.14 44.18
CA ALA A 525 -3.20 -24.14 43.09
C ALA A 525 -4.58 -23.71 43.59
N LEU A 526 -5.03 -22.50 43.23
CA LEU A 526 -6.40 -22.03 43.36
C LEU A 526 -6.61 -20.86 42.38
N ARG A 527 -7.70 -20.97 41.61
CA ARG A 527 -8.18 -20.02 40.59
C ARG A 527 -7.92 -18.56 40.95
N GLN A 528 -6.99 -17.90 40.26
CA GLN A 528 -6.79 -16.45 40.34
C GLN A 528 -7.26 -15.82 39.02
N THR A 529 -8.31 -15.01 39.10
CA THR A 529 -8.57 -13.95 38.14
C THR A 529 -7.30 -13.11 38.01
N SER A 530 -6.69 -13.09 36.84
CA SER A 530 -5.47 -12.33 36.55
C SER A 530 -5.71 -10.84 36.77
N THR A 531 -5.38 -10.31 37.94
CA THR A 531 -5.37 -8.88 38.19
C THR A 531 -4.25 -8.27 37.35
N ASN A 532 -4.58 -7.31 36.48
CA ASN A 532 -3.60 -6.67 35.61
C ASN A 532 -2.63 -5.83 36.47
N ILE A 533 -1.38 -6.27 36.55
CA ILE A 533 -0.30 -5.58 37.28
C ILE A 533 0.68 -4.86 36.35
N TYR A 534 0.52 -5.02 35.03
CA TYR A 534 1.50 -4.57 34.05
C TYR A 534 1.18 -3.18 33.50
N PHE A 535 -0.10 -2.88 33.26
CA PHE A 535 -0.56 -1.62 32.68
C PHE A 535 -1.96 -1.23 33.22
N PRO A 536 -2.36 0.05 33.15
CA PRO A 536 -1.64 1.18 32.58
C PRO A 536 -0.43 1.63 33.41
N LYS A 537 0.67 1.97 32.73
CA LYS A 537 1.84 2.60 33.34
C LYS A 537 1.64 4.12 33.32
N MET A 538 1.73 4.79 34.47
CA MET A 538 1.54 6.24 34.55
C MET A 538 2.85 7.02 34.63
N ASP A 539 3.90 6.39 35.17
CA ASP A 539 5.21 7.01 35.32
C ASP A 539 6.11 6.71 34.11
N GLY A 540 6.94 7.70 33.76
CA GLY A 540 7.99 7.54 32.76
C GLY A 540 9.12 6.67 33.30
N VAL A 541 9.63 5.79 32.45
CA VAL A 541 10.76 4.91 32.75
C VAL A 541 12.06 5.54 32.26
N THR A 542 13.08 5.53 33.13
CA THR A 542 14.35 6.22 32.95
C THR A 542 15.53 5.25 32.87
N PHE A 543 16.64 5.70 32.30
CA PHE A 543 17.92 5.02 32.25
C PHE A 543 18.91 5.72 33.20
N GLU A 544 19.00 5.22 34.42
CA GLU A 544 19.71 5.89 35.52
C GLU A 544 21.05 5.22 35.86
N GLN A 545 21.19 3.93 35.55
CA GLN A 545 22.39 3.17 35.89
C GLN A 545 23.59 3.69 35.08
N ALA A 546 24.69 3.98 35.77
CA ALA A 546 25.93 4.46 35.19
C ALA A 546 27.13 4.11 36.07
N ASN A 547 28.30 3.98 35.45
CA ASN A 547 29.57 3.91 36.16
C ASN A 547 30.39 5.16 35.82
N ALA A 548 30.35 6.16 36.71
CA ALA A 548 30.97 7.46 36.47
C ALA A 548 32.48 7.33 36.14
N SER A 549 33.20 6.46 36.85
CA SER A 549 34.63 6.25 36.64
C SER A 549 34.94 5.75 35.22
N GLN A 550 34.12 4.85 34.68
CA GLN A 550 34.32 4.31 33.33
C GLN A 550 33.97 5.33 32.24
N ILE A 551 32.90 6.12 32.44
CA ILE A 551 32.50 7.18 31.51
C ILE A 551 33.63 8.20 31.38
N ILE A 552 34.15 8.67 32.52
CA ILE A 552 35.25 9.66 32.53
C ILE A 552 36.55 9.07 32.01
N SER A 553 36.89 7.82 32.37
CA SER A 553 38.06 7.15 31.82
C SER A 553 37.98 7.08 30.29
N LYS A 554 36.80 6.77 29.73
CA LYS A 554 36.63 6.68 28.28
C LYS A 554 36.64 8.04 27.61
N LEU A 555 36.07 9.06 28.24
CA LEU A 555 36.16 10.45 27.78
C LEU A 555 37.62 10.91 27.71
N LYS A 556 38.41 10.68 28.76
CA LYS A 556 39.85 11.03 28.81
C LYS A 556 40.66 10.28 27.77
N GLU A 557 40.38 8.99 27.57
CA GLU A 557 41.02 8.16 26.54
C GLU A 557 40.78 8.73 25.13
N LEU A 558 39.53 8.97 24.75
CA LEU A 558 39.17 9.45 23.41
C LEU A 558 39.62 10.90 23.18
N ASN A 559 39.53 11.75 24.21
CA ASN A 559 40.03 13.12 24.14
C ASN A 559 41.56 13.19 23.99
N GLY A 560 42.28 12.23 24.58
CA GLY A 560 43.73 12.11 24.44
C GLY A 560 44.16 11.80 23.00
N GLY A 561 43.36 11.02 22.27
CA GLY A 561 43.58 10.65 20.87
C GLY A 561 42.91 11.57 19.84
N ALA A 562 42.16 12.59 20.27
CA ALA A 562 41.41 13.47 19.37
C ALA A 562 42.33 14.48 18.63
N PRO A 563 41.99 14.86 17.38
CA PRO A 563 42.63 15.97 16.68
C PRO A 563 42.57 17.29 17.46
N PRO A 564 43.53 18.22 17.30
CA PRO A 564 43.57 19.48 18.03
C PRO A 564 42.27 20.30 17.98
N GLU A 565 41.56 20.28 16.85
CA GLU A 565 40.29 20.96 16.62
C GLU A 565 39.10 20.37 17.41
N HIS A 566 39.24 19.13 17.90
CA HIS A 566 38.19 18.40 18.63
C HIS A 566 38.61 18.06 20.06
N LYS A 567 39.78 18.54 20.50
CA LYS A 567 40.31 18.26 21.83
C LYS A 567 39.67 19.18 22.86
N LEU A 568 38.96 18.60 23.82
CA LEU A 568 38.43 19.29 24.99
C LEU A 568 39.58 19.72 25.91
N SER A 569 39.48 20.93 26.46
CA SER A 569 40.41 21.41 27.50
C SER A 569 40.28 20.59 28.78
N GLU A 570 41.34 20.56 29.59
CA GLU A 570 41.30 19.89 30.91
C GLU A 570 40.17 20.44 31.79
N ASP A 571 39.99 21.76 31.80
CA ASP A 571 38.88 22.44 32.48
C ASP A 571 37.48 21.97 32.02
N THR A 572 37.32 21.71 30.71
CA THR A 572 36.05 21.17 30.18
C THR A 572 35.83 19.73 30.65
N VAL A 573 36.87 18.90 30.67
CA VAL A 573 36.79 17.50 31.13
C VAL A 573 36.48 17.45 32.63
N GLU A 574 37.12 18.30 33.44
CA GLU A 574 36.84 18.43 34.87
C GLU A 574 35.40 18.90 35.13
N THR A 575 34.91 19.85 34.32
CA THR A 575 33.52 20.31 34.37
C THR A 575 32.52 19.18 34.06
N LEU A 576 32.79 18.38 33.02
CA LEU A 576 31.95 17.23 32.66
C LEU A 576 31.99 16.13 33.74
N GLU A 577 33.14 15.92 34.38
CA GLU A 577 33.29 15.01 35.52
C GLU A 577 32.47 15.47 36.73
N ARG A 578 32.55 16.76 37.07
CA ARG A 578 31.71 17.37 38.12
C ARG A 578 30.22 17.24 37.81
N LEU A 579 29.80 17.56 36.58
CA LEU A 579 28.40 17.42 36.13
C LEU A 579 27.89 15.98 36.30
N LEU A 580 28.70 15.00 35.90
CA LEU A 580 28.36 13.58 36.02
C LEU A 580 28.20 13.16 37.49
N LEU A 581 29.06 13.63 38.39
CA LEU A 581 28.97 13.33 39.81
C LEU A 581 27.72 13.94 40.45
N VAL A 582 27.38 15.19 40.10
CA VAL A 582 26.17 15.87 40.60
C VAL A 582 24.90 15.19 40.09
N CYS A 583 24.88 14.78 38.81
CA CYS A 583 23.70 14.19 38.18
C CYS A 583 23.57 12.67 38.39
N GLY A 584 24.66 11.99 38.73
CA GLY A 584 24.73 10.53 38.89
C GLY A 584 24.58 10.02 40.32
N GLY A 585 24.62 10.90 41.33
CA GLY A 585 24.48 10.56 42.75
C GLY A 585 23.03 10.63 43.25
N SER A 586 22.72 9.86 44.30
CA SER A 586 21.40 9.82 44.95
C SER A 586 21.04 11.10 45.74
N ASN A 587 21.98 12.04 45.90
CA ASN A 587 21.83 13.30 46.63
C ASN A 587 21.83 14.51 45.67
N SER A 588 20.93 14.50 44.69
CA SER A 588 20.80 15.50 43.62
C SER A 588 20.31 16.90 44.09
N SER A 589 20.35 17.21 45.38
CA SER A 589 19.67 18.38 45.97
C SER A 589 20.58 19.43 46.60
N GLU A 590 21.90 19.25 46.65
CA GLU A 590 22.78 20.14 47.44
C GLU A 590 23.72 21.07 46.63
N CYS A 591 23.83 20.94 45.30
CA CYS A 591 24.68 21.82 44.49
C CYS A 591 23.99 22.31 43.21
N PRO A 592 23.74 23.62 43.04
CA PRO A 592 23.15 24.15 41.81
C PRO A 592 24.14 24.08 40.65
N LEU A 593 23.66 23.59 39.49
CA LEU A 593 24.40 23.61 38.24
C LEU A 593 24.27 24.98 37.59
N THR A 594 25.38 25.52 37.11
CA THR A 594 25.45 26.79 36.40
C THR A 594 25.09 26.62 34.92
N ILE A 595 24.54 27.67 34.32
CA ILE A 595 24.23 27.69 32.87
C ILE A 595 25.50 27.48 32.02
N GLN A 596 26.67 27.91 32.53
CA GLN A 596 27.95 27.70 31.86
C GLN A 596 28.33 26.21 31.77
N GLU A 597 28.16 25.46 32.86
CA GLU A 597 28.39 24.00 32.86
C GLU A 597 27.45 23.29 31.87
N ILE A 598 26.17 23.69 31.83
CA ILE A 598 25.19 23.12 30.89
C ILE A 598 25.55 23.43 29.43
N ASN A 599 25.99 24.67 29.15
CA ASN A 599 26.43 25.07 27.82
C ASN A 599 27.70 24.34 27.37
N LEU A 600 28.61 24.01 28.30
CA LEU A 600 29.79 23.19 28.01
C LEU A 600 29.38 21.76 27.65
N LEU A 601 28.43 21.17 28.39
CA LEU A 601 27.86 19.86 28.05
C LEU A 601 27.20 19.86 26.67
N TRP A 602 26.42 20.90 26.34
CA TRP A 602 25.81 21.06 25.02
C TRP A 602 26.86 21.17 23.91
N LYS A 603 27.91 21.98 24.10
CA LYS A 603 28.99 22.09 23.11
C LYS A 603 29.73 20.78 22.92
N ALA A 604 30.05 20.08 24.01
CA ALA A 604 30.77 18.81 23.96
C ALA A 604 29.95 17.68 23.30
N SER A 605 28.61 17.78 23.29
CA SER A 605 27.76 16.79 22.62
C SER A 605 27.82 16.86 21.09
N HIS A 606 28.51 17.86 20.53
CA HIS A 606 28.71 18.05 19.08
C HIS A 606 30.10 17.59 18.61
N LEU A 607 30.84 16.86 19.46
CA LEU A 607 32.06 16.20 19.03
C LEU A 607 31.78 15.21 17.88
N PRO A 608 32.81 14.86 17.08
CA PRO A 608 32.72 13.85 16.04
C PRO A 608 32.08 12.54 16.54
N GLU A 609 31.31 11.88 15.66
CA GLU A 609 30.50 10.71 16.02
C GLU A 609 31.33 9.56 16.61
N ASP A 610 32.62 9.48 16.30
CA ASP A 610 33.51 8.44 16.79
C ASP A 610 33.96 8.61 18.24
N ILE A 611 33.88 9.83 18.78
CA ILE A 611 34.34 10.16 20.13
C ILE A 611 33.27 10.75 21.07
N VAL A 612 32.07 11.08 20.55
CA VAL A 612 31.03 11.80 21.31
C VAL A 612 30.29 10.96 22.37
N PHE A 613 30.29 9.63 22.24
CA PHE A 613 29.42 8.78 23.05
C PHE A 613 29.61 8.90 24.58
N PRO A 614 30.81 9.13 25.16
CA PRO A 614 30.92 9.34 26.61
C PRO A 614 30.20 10.61 27.05
N VAL A 615 30.21 11.65 26.23
CA VAL A 615 29.49 12.91 26.50
C VAL A 615 27.98 12.70 26.43
N LEU A 616 27.49 11.91 25.46
CA LEU A 616 26.08 11.53 25.41
C LEU A 616 25.65 10.71 26.63
N ASP A 617 26.54 9.89 27.18
CA ASP A 617 26.29 9.12 28.41
C ASP A 617 26.15 10.04 29.64
N ILE A 618 26.94 11.12 29.70
CA ILE A 618 26.77 12.19 30.70
C ILE A 618 25.45 12.93 30.45
N MET A 619 25.16 13.29 29.19
CA MET A 619 23.97 14.05 28.81
C MET A 619 22.67 13.33 29.19
N ARG A 620 22.57 12.02 28.94
CA ARG A 620 21.36 11.27 29.34
C ARG A 620 21.10 11.31 30.84
N LEU A 621 22.15 11.35 31.67
CA LEU A 621 22.02 11.43 33.13
C LEU A 621 21.67 12.85 33.54
N ALA A 622 22.36 13.83 32.95
CA ALA A 622 22.19 15.26 33.25
C ALA A 622 20.77 15.75 32.97
N VAL A 623 20.12 15.34 31.86
CA VAL A 623 18.79 15.85 31.46
C VAL A 623 17.66 15.50 32.45
N ARG A 624 17.92 14.60 33.41
CA ARG A 624 17.01 14.30 34.52
C ARG A 624 17.03 15.38 35.60
N HIS A 625 18.13 16.11 35.72
CA HIS A 625 18.27 17.19 36.69
C HIS A 625 17.36 18.37 36.30
N PRO A 626 16.55 18.94 37.23
CA PRO A 626 15.56 19.96 36.90
C PRO A 626 16.11 21.16 36.12
N GLN A 627 17.27 21.70 36.52
CA GLN A 627 17.89 22.85 35.85
C GLN A 627 18.39 22.52 34.44
N VAL A 628 18.88 21.29 34.21
CA VAL A 628 19.35 20.85 32.89
C VAL A 628 18.15 20.60 31.98
N ASN A 629 17.08 19.98 32.52
CA ASN A 629 15.84 19.77 31.79
C ASN A 629 15.21 21.10 31.35
N GLU A 630 15.16 22.08 32.24
CA GLU A 630 14.68 23.44 31.92
C GLU A 630 15.56 24.13 30.86
N SER A 631 16.88 24.10 31.03
CA SER A 631 17.79 24.79 30.12
C SER A 631 17.92 24.15 28.74
N LEU A 632 17.91 22.82 28.63
CA LEU A 632 18.11 22.11 27.35
C LEU A 632 16.81 21.68 26.67
N CYS A 633 15.71 21.53 27.42
CA CYS A 633 14.42 21.15 26.84
C CYS A 633 13.42 22.31 26.76
N GLY A 634 13.82 23.53 27.17
CA GLY A 634 13.00 24.73 27.03
C GLY A 634 12.84 25.17 25.57
N GLU A 635 11.70 25.76 25.24
CA GLU A 635 11.31 26.37 23.96
C GLU A 635 12.23 26.09 22.74
N ALA A 636 13.11 27.04 22.38
CA ALA A 636 13.91 26.96 21.16
C ALA A 636 15.09 25.98 21.27
N GLU A 637 15.72 25.94 22.45
CA GLU A 637 16.84 25.05 22.78
C GLU A 637 16.43 23.58 22.71
N GLY A 638 15.20 23.28 23.14
CA GLY A 638 14.62 21.94 23.10
C GLY A 638 14.50 21.40 21.68
N VAL A 639 14.07 22.24 20.72
CA VAL A 639 14.01 21.84 19.31
C VAL A 639 15.41 21.55 18.76
N GLN A 640 16.42 22.33 19.16
CA GLN A 640 17.82 22.08 18.79
C GLN A 640 18.33 20.76 19.38
N LEU A 641 18.06 20.50 20.67
CA LEU A 641 18.37 19.22 21.33
C LEU A 641 17.74 18.05 20.59
N CYS A 642 16.44 18.12 20.29
CA CYS A 642 15.75 17.08 19.54
C CYS A 642 16.39 16.86 18.17
N ASN A 643 16.61 17.91 17.38
CA ASN A 643 17.22 17.77 16.05
C ASN A 643 18.62 17.14 16.11
N HIS A 644 19.43 17.54 17.10
CA HIS A 644 20.75 16.96 17.32
C HIS A 644 20.66 15.47 17.64
N LEU A 645 19.85 15.07 18.61
CA LEU A 645 19.67 13.66 18.99
C LEU A 645 19.12 12.82 17.83
N LEU A 646 18.18 13.36 17.05
CA LEU A 646 17.62 12.69 15.87
C LEU A 646 18.66 12.49 14.76
N SER A 647 19.63 13.40 14.61
CA SER A 647 20.73 13.26 13.65
C SER A 647 21.66 12.06 13.97
N LEU A 648 21.76 11.72 15.26
CA LEU A 648 22.53 10.57 15.76
C LEU A 648 21.77 9.24 15.68
N MET A 649 20.46 9.29 15.41
CA MET A 649 19.55 8.13 15.34
C MET A 649 19.34 7.60 13.92
N ARG A 650 20.21 7.95 12.95
CA ARG A 650 20.17 7.40 11.59
C ARG A 650 20.51 5.91 11.61
N PRO A 651 19.82 5.00 10.89
CA PRO A 651 20.09 3.55 10.92
C PRO A 651 21.55 3.17 10.63
N GLU A 652 22.25 3.91 9.77
CA GLU A 652 23.65 3.72 9.39
C GLU A 652 24.64 4.32 10.41
N GLY A 653 24.12 5.02 11.43
CA GLY A 653 24.88 5.66 12.48
C GLY A 653 25.52 4.66 13.46
N ARG A 654 26.36 5.18 14.36
CA ARG A 654 27.05 4.35 15.35
C ARG A 654 26.08 3.83 16.42
N PRO A 655 26.03 2.52 16.72
CA PRO A 655 25.10 1.95 17.68
C PRO A 655 25.16 2.54 19.10
N ALA A 656 26.35 2.97 19.56
CA ALA A 656 26.51 3.62 20.85
C ALA A 656 25.79 4.98 20.89
N ASN A 657 25.92 5.78 19.83
CA ASN A 657 25.31 7.10 19.73
C ASN A 657 23.79 6.99 19.60
N GLN A 658 23.30 6.10 18.73
CA GLN A 658 21.87 5.81 18.57
C GLN A 658 21.22 5.43 19.90
N MET A 659 21.86 4.49 20.63
CA MET A 659 21.38 4.01 21.91
C MET A 659 21.36 5.13 22.96
N LEU A 660 22.44 5.92 23.08
CA LEU A 660 22.51 6.99 24.07
C LEU A 660 21.57 8.15 23.73
N ALA A 661 21.38 8.47 22.46
CA ALA A 661 20.40 9.46 22.02
C ALA A 661 18.97 9.05 22.42
N LEU A 662 18.58 7.80 22.16
CA LEU A 662 17.30 7.25 22.62
C LEU A 662 17.15 7.32 24.14
N ARG A 663 18.20 6.96 24.89
CA ARG A 663 18.18 7.03 26.36
C ARG A 663 18.05 8.47 26.88
N THR A 664 18.70 9.44 26.23
CA THR A 664 18.53 10.86 26.54
C THR A 664 17.08 11.28 26.34
N LEU A 665 16.46 10.94 25.20
CA LEU A 665 15.04 11.21 24.94
C LEU A 665 14.14 10.56 26.00
N CYS A 666 14.39 9.31 26.39
CA CYS A 666 13.63 8.65 27.46
C CYS A 666 13.74 9.44 28.77
N ASN A 667 14.94 9.90 29.12
CA ASN A 667 15.19 10.62 30.37
C ASN A 667 14.64 12.05 30.37
N CYS A 668 14.44 12.68 29.21
CA CYS A 668 13.75 13.97 29.12
C CYS A 668 12.34 13.94 29.73
N PHE A 669 11.64 12.80 29.70
CA PHE A 669 10.33 12.61 30.35
C PHE A 669 10.36 12.75 31.89
N SER A 670 11.54 12.85 32.51
CA SER A 670 11.66 13.08 33.95
C SER A 670 11.23 14.49 34.37
N GLY A 671 11.33 15.47 33.47
CA GLY A 671 10.99 16.88 33.75
C GLY A 671 9.86 17.43 32.88
N ARG A 672 9.23 18.52 33.34
CA ARG A 672 8.07 19.12 32.67
C ARG A 672 8.39 19.65 31.27
N HIS A 673 9.56 20.27 31.10
CA HIS A 673 9.97 20.86 29.81
C HIS A 673 10.30 19.77 28.80
N GLY A 674 11.00 18.71 29.24
CA GLY A 674 11.24 17.54 28.39
C GLY A 674 9.95 16.83 27.97
N ARG A 675 8.96 16.66 28.86
CA ARG A 675 7.64 16.12 28.48
C ARG A 675 6.94 17.00 27.44
N ALA A 676 6.91 18.32 27.65
CA ALA A 676 6.29 19.26 26.73
C ALA A 676 6.97 19.24 25.35
N LEU A 677 8.30 19.28 25.32
CA LEU A 677 9.11 19.19 24.10
C LEU A 677 8.82 17.92 23.31
N LEU A 678 8.87 16.76 23.98
CA LEU A 678 8.68 15.47 23.31
C LEU A 678 7.25 15.25 22.83
N MET A 679 6.26 15.84 23.51
CA MET A 679 4.89 15.87 22.99
C MET A 679 4.74 16.80 21.79
N ALA A 680 5.39 17.96 21.79
CA ALA A 680 5.39 18.88 20.65
C ALA A 680 6.11 18.31 19.42
N GLN A 681 7.17 17.52 19.62
CA GLN A 681 7.98 16.87 18.57
C GLN A 681 7.64 15.37 18.40
N ARG A 682 6.44 14.95 18.83
CA ARG A 682 6.03 13.53 18.87
C ARG A 682 6.20 12.82 17.52
N GLU A 683 5.67 13.40 16.45
CA GLU A 683 5.67 12.79 15.11
C GLU A 683 7.09 12.52 14.60
N THR A 684 7.96 13.53 14.69
CA THR A 684 9.35 13.45 14.21
C THR A 684 10.18 12.48 15.05
N VAL A 685 10.02 12.52 16.38
CA VAL A 685 10.74 11.65 17.32
C VAL A 685 10.31 10.19 17.16
N LEU A 686 9.01 9.91 17.18
CA LEU A 686 8.51 8.54 17.07
C LEU A 686 8.81 7.93 15.70
N SER A 687 8.69 8.71 14.61
CA SER A 687 9.04 8.25 13.27
C SER A 687 10.50 7.82 13.18
N ARG A 688 11.43 8.68 13.63
CA ARG A 688 12.87 8.36 13.63
C ARG A 688 13.22 7.20 14.57
N ALA A 689 12.63 7.17 15.76
CA ALA A 689 12.86 6.09 16.72
C ALA A 689 12.42 4.74 16.14
N ALA A 690 11.30 4.72 15.43
CA ALA A 690 10.79 3.52 14.81
C ALA A 690 11.73 2.96 13.74
N ASP A 691 12.57 3.78 13.08
CA ASP A 691 13.53 3.32 12.05
C ASP A 691 14.62 2.44 12.68
N LEU A 692 14.95 2.70 13.95
CA LEU A 692 15.94 1.95 14.71
C LEU A 692 15.47 0.55 15.13
N ALA A 693 14.20 0.19 14.92
CA ALA A 693 13.70 -1.16 15.16
C ALA A 693 14.36 -2.21 14.23
N ALA A 694 14.87 -1.79 13.07
CA ALA A 694 15.59 -2.67 12.14
C ALA A 694 17.07 -2.88 12.52
N VAL A 695 17.61 -2.06 13.43
CA VAL A 695 19.02 -2.14 13.82
C VAL A 695 19.20 -3.28 14.81
N CYS A 696 19.96 -4.32 14.44
CA CYS A 696 20.14 -5.54 15.24
C CYS A 696 20.98 -5.32 16.52
N ASN A 697 20.46 -4.55 17.49
CA ASN A 697 21.10 -4.26 18.76
C ASN A 697 20.08 -4.21 19.90
N LYS A 698 20.22 -5.14 20.86
CA LYS A 698 19.30 -5.25 21.99
C LYS A 698 19.18 -3.97 22.83
N ASN A 699 20.26 -3.21 23.00
CA ASN A 699 20.23 -2.01 23.84
C ASN A 699 19.47 -0.87 23.16
N ILE A 700 19.53 -0.79 21.84
CA ILE A 700 18.73 0.14 21.04
C ILE A 700 17.26 -0.25 21.13
N HIS A 701 16.93 -1.53 20.97
CA HIS A 701 15.55 -2.01 21.08
C HIS A 701 14.93 -1.76 22.45
N VAL A 702 15.68 -1.97 23.54
CA VAL A 702 15.21 -1.66 24.90
C VAL A 702 14.99 -0.15 25.07
N ALA A 703 15.87 0.69 24.55
CA ALA A 703 15.72 2.15 24.61
C ALA A 703 14.52 2.63 23.77
N LEU A 704 14.35 2.11 22.55
CA LEU A 704 13.19 2.35 21.69
C LEU A 704 11.88 1.96 22.39
N ALA A 705 11.79 0.74 22.90
CA ALA A 705 10.62 0.25 23.59
C ALA A 705 10.27 1.09 24.83
N THR A 706 11.29 1.57 25.54
CA THR A 706 11.12 2.46 26.69
C THR A 706 10.61 3.84 26.27
N LEU A 707 11.10 4.38 25.14
CA LEU A 707 10.61 5.66 24.61
C LEU A 707 9.13 5.57 24.25
N VAL A 708 8.73 4.50 23.54
CA VAL A 708 7.33 4.25 23.17
C VAL A 708 6.44 4.10 24.40
N LEU A 709 6.91 3.38 25.42
CA LEU A 709 6.22 3.26 26.71
C LEU A 709 6.04 4.62 27.39
N ASN A 710 7.05 5.48 27.41
CA ASN A 710 6.94 6.81 28.02
C ASN A 710 5.91 7.69 27.32
N TYR A 711 5.84 7.63 25.99
CA TYR A 711 4.75 8.25 25.24
C TYR A 711 3.40 7.64 25.64
N ALA A 712 3.26 6.32 25.69
CA ALA A 712 2.02 5.66 26.11
C ALA A 712 1.57 6.12 27.50
N SER A 713 2.48 6.19 28.48
CA SER A 713 2.19 6.66 29.83
C SER A 713 1.65 8.08 29.85
N CYS A 714 2.27 9.00 29.10
CA CYS A 714 1.80 10.38 29.04
C CYS A 714 0.48 10.55 28.26
N LEU A 715 0.20 9.65 27.31
CA LEU A 715 -1.00 9.68 26.48
C LEU A 715 -2.20 8.97 27.10
N HIS A 716 -1.99 8.04 28.03
CA HIS A 716 -3.05 7.23 28.64
C HIS A 716 -4.24 8.09 29.10
N SER A 717 -3.95 9.15 29.87
CA SER A 717 -4.96 10.07 30.41
C SER A 717 -5.38 11.20 29.45
N GLN A 718 -4.84 11.26 28.23
CA GLN A 718 -5.12 12.31 27.26
C GLN A 718 -6.14 11.82 26.22
N PRO A 719 -7.16 12.61 25.85
CA PRO A 719 -8.10 12.29 24.78
C PRO A 719 -7.49 12.58 23.38
N ASP A 720 -6.22 12.26 23.18
CA ASP A 720 -5.51 12.48 21.90
C ASP A 720 -5.39 11.15 21.14
N LEU A 721 -6.45 10.82 20.38
CA LEU A 721 -6.52 9.59 19.58
C LEU A 721 -5.40 9.51 18.52
N GLU A 722 -4.95 10.65 18.01
CA GLU A 722 -3.90 10.70 16.98
C GLU A 722 -2.55 10.28 17.57
N ALA A 723 -2.23 10.83 18.74
CA ALA A 723 -1.04 10.43 19.48
C ALA A 723 -1.07 8.96 19.87
N LYS A 724 -2.23 8.49 20.35
CA LYS A 724 -2.43 7.08 20.69
C LYS A 724 -2.23 6.20 19.47
N ALA A 725 -2.75 6.58 18.31
CA ALA A 725 -2.55 5.86 17.06
C ALA A 725 -1.09 5.78 16.63
N GLN A 726 -0.35 6.89 16.68
CA GLN A 726 1.08 6.91 16.38
C GLN A 726 1.84 5.99 17.33
N CYS A 727 1.51 6.01 18.63
CA CYS A 727 2.10 5.13 19.64
C CYS A 727 1.79 3.64 19.35
N LEU A 728 0.53 3.29 19.05
CA LEU A 728 0.10 1.94 18.67
C LEU A 728 0.83 1.47 17.41
N SER A 729 0.90 2.31 16.37
CA SER A 729 1.57 2.02 15.11
C SER A 729 3.06 1.74 15.34
N VAL A 730 3.76 2.60 16.08
CA VAL A 730 5.20 2.42 16.34
C VAL A 730 5.46 1.19 17.21
N ALA A 731 4.64 0.95 18.24
CA ALA A 731 4.77 -0.22 19.11
C ALA A 731 4.57 -1.51 18.33
N SER A 732 3.50 -1.56 17.53
CA SER A 732 3.18 -2.63 16.60
C SER A 732 4.35 -2.89 15.65
N ARG A 733 4.82 -1.84 14.98
CA ARG A 733 5.93 -1.85 14.04
C ARG A 733 7.24 -2.39 14.65
N ALA A 734 7.54 -2.05 15.90
CA ALA A 734 8.72 -2.54 16.60
C ALA A 734 8.60 -4.04 16.97
N LEU A 735 7.41 -4.52 17.37
CA LEU A 735 7.14 -5.92 17.73
C LEU A 735 7.31 -6.92 16.59
N GLU A 736 7.46 -6.46 15.34
CA GLU A 736 7.75 -7.32 14.19
C GLU A 736 9.22 -7.72 14.09
N THR A 737 10.12 -6.86 14.56
CA THR A 737 11.56 -6.94 14.33
C THR A 737 12.35 -7.20 15.61
N VAL A 738 11.87 -6.65 16.73
CA VAL A 738 12.51 -6.79 18.03
C VAL A 738 12.38 -8.22 18.55
N GLN A 739 13.51 -8.86 18.80
CA GLN A 739 13.58 -10.22 19.37
C GLN A 739 13.89 -10.24 20.87
N ASP A 740 14.44 -9.15 21.40
CA ASP A 740 14.81 -9.08 22.81
C ASP A 740 13.55 -9.08 23.70
N LYS A 741 13.48 -10.03 24.64
CA LYS A 741 12.27 -10.27 25.43
C LYS A 741 11.93 -9.12 26.39
N GLU A 742 12.93 -8.36 26.84
CA GLU A 742 12.69 -7.17 27.69
C GLU A 742 12.13 -6.02 26.86
N ALA A 743 12.63 -5.82 25.64
CA ALA A 743 12.08 -4.84 24.71
C ALA A 743 10.66 -5.23 24.25
N VAL A 744 10.40 -6.50 23.93
CA VAL A 744 9.05 -7.01 23.61
C VAL A 744 8.10 -6.77 24.78
N PHE A 745 8.50 -7.10 26.01
CA PHE A 745 7.70 -6.86 27.20
C PHE A 745 7.32 -5.39 27.36
N ARG A 746 8.28 -4.46 27.21
CA ARG A 746 8.01 -3.01 27.28
C ARG A 746 7.05 -2.52 26.20
N LEU A 747 7.14 -3.06 24.98
CA LEU A 747 6.22 -2.73 23.89
C LEU A 747 4.79 -3.25 24.17
N LEU A 748 4.66 -4.45 24.76
CA LEU A 748 3.35 -4.97 25.19
C LEU A 748 2.74 -4.12 26.30
N VAL A 749 3.55 -3.69 27.28
CA VAL A 749 3.10 -2.76 28.32
C VAL A 749 2.70 -1.41 27.71
N ALA A 750 3.42 -0.92 26.70
CA ALA A 750 3.07 0.30 25.98
C ALA A 750 1.71 0.16 25.28
N LEU A 751 1.52 -0.91 24.49
CA LEU A 751 0.23 -1.20 23.84
C LEU A 751 -0.93 -1.25 24.85
N GLY A 752 -0.76 -2.04 25.91
CA GLY A 752 -1.75 -2.15 26.99
C GLY A 752 -2.05 -0.80 27.65
N THR A 753 -1.01 0.00 27.93
CA THR A 753 -1.16 1.33 28.53
C THR A 753 -1.91 2.29 27.60
N THR A 754 -1.67 2.23 26.29
CA THR A 754 -2.33 3.09 25.30
C THR A 754 -3.82 2.79 25.17
N VAL A 755 -4.23 1.51 25.24
CA VAL A 755 -5.64 1.09 25.06
C VAL A 755 -6.42 0.96 26.36
N ALA A 756 -5.74 0.86 27.51
CA ALA A 756 -6.39 0.68 28.80
C ALA A 756 -7.41 1.80 29.07
N SER A 757 -8.63 1.39 29.42
CA SER A 757 -9.73 2.30 29.77
C SER A 757 -10.12 3.30 28.66
N ASP A 758 -9.78 3.03 27.38
CA ASP A 758 -10.14 3.87 26.23
C ASP A 758 -10.71 3.01 25.09
N GLN A 759 -12.04 2.96 24.98
CA GLN A 759 -12.75 2.19 23.97
C GLN A 759 -12.36 2.59 22.54
N THR A 760 -12.11 3.88 22.30
CA THR A 760 -11.76 4.38 20.95
C THR A 760 -10.37 3.89 20.57
N ALA A 761 -9.43 3.88 21.52
CA ALA A 761 -8.10 3.32 21.32
C ALA A 761 -8.13 1.79 21.15
N GLN A 762 -9.02 1.07 21.85
CA GLN A 762 -9.23 -0.37 21.66
C GLN A 762 -9.79 -0.68 20.26
N ASP A 763 -10.81 0.06 19.81
CA ASP A 763 -11.40 -0.10 18.47
C ASP A 763 -10.35 0.19 17.38
N LEU A 764 -9.55 1.23 17.57
CA LEU A 764 -8.44 1.57 16.69
C LEU A 764 -7.35 0.47 16.68
N ALA A 765 -6.94 -0.04 17.84
CA ALA A 765 -5.96 -1.12 17.89
C ALA A 765 -6.46 -2.39 17.16
N ARG A 766 -7.77 -2.68 17.25
CA ARG A 766 -8.41 -3.74 16.47
C ARG A 766 -8.37 -3.46 14.98
N SER A 767 -8.72 -2.24 14.53
CA SER A 767 -8.71 -1.89 13.11
C SER A 767 -7.29 -1.90 12.51
N LEU A 768 -6.28 -1.58 13.31
CA LEU A 768 -4.86 -1.68 12.95
C LEU A 768 -4.31 -3.12 12.97
N GLY A 769 -5.12 -4.11 13.40
CA GLY A 769 -4.73 -5.52 13.41
C GLY A 769 -3.76 -5.91 14.54
N VAL A 770 -3.66 -5.12 15.61
CA VAL A 770 -2.74 -5.34 16.74
C VAL A 770 -2.95 -6.73 17.37
N THR A 771 -4.21 -7.17 17.52
CA THR A 771 -4.56 -8.50 18.07
C THR A 771 -3.88 -9.64 17.31
N SER A 772 -3.92 -9.59 15.97
CA SER A 772 -3.30 -10.63 15.12
C SER A 772 -1.79 -10.68 15.32
N GLN A 773 -1.17 -9.51 15.50
CA GLN A 773 0.28 -9.35 15.52
C GLN A 773 0.91 -9.83 16.83
N ILE A 774 0.26 -9.55 17.97
CA ILE A 774 0.81 -9.91 19.28
C ILE A 774 0.46 -11.34 19.70
N SER A 775 -0.51 -11.99 19.03
CA SER A 775 -0.99 -13.34 19.35
C SER A 775 0.13 -14.37 19.59
N LYS A 776 1.20 -14.33 18.79
CA LYS A 776 2.38 -15.20 18.92
C LYS A 776 3.07 -15.13 20.29
N TYR A 777 3.01 -13.97 20.97
CA TYR A 777 3.66 -13.76 22.27
C TYR A 777 2.86 -14.33 23.45
N SER A 778 1.57 -14.63 23.27
CA SER A 778 0.72 -15.21 24.34
C SER A 778 1.17 -16.58 24.84
N SER A 779 1.99 -17.27 24.06
CA SER A 779 2.55 -18.60 24.35
C SER A 779 3.96 -18.57 24.97
N VAL A 780 4.56 -17.38 25.13
CA VAL A 780 5.92 -17.24 25.67
C VAL A 780 5.92 -17.50 27.18
N SER A 781 6.61 -18.56 27.60
CA SER A 781 6.69 -19.00 29.00
C SER A 781 7.91 -18.48 29.78
N ASP A 782 8.95 -18.02 29.08
CA ASP A 782 10.18 -17.50 29.68
C ASP A 782 10.65 -16.21 28.99
N PRO A 783 10.76 -15.06 29.70
CA PRO A 783 10.22 -14.86 31.04
C PRO A 783 8.68 -14.82 30.96
N SER A 784 8.00 -15.41 31.94
CA SER A 784 6.53 -15.58 31.92
C SER A 784 5.78 -14.26 31.76
N LYS A 785 6.36 -13.15 32.26
CA LYS A 785 5.83 -11.79 32.13
C LYS A 785 5.48 -11.37 30.70
N VAL A 786 6.16 -11.92 29.67
CA VAL A 786 5.84 -11.62 28.26
C VAL A 786 4.50 -12.24 27.87
N GLY A 787 4.33 -13.54 28.12
CA GLY A 787 3.08 -14.26 27.83
C GLY A 787 1.91 -13.72 28.64
N GLU A 788 2.11 -13.51 29.94
CA GLU A 788 1.08 -12.97 30.85
C GLU A 788 0.64 -11.56 30.44
N CYS A 789 1.57 -10.66 30.14
CA CYS A 789 1.24 -9.32 29.68
C CYS A 789 0.51 -9.35 28.33
N CYS A 790 0.97 -10.17 27.38
CA CYS A 790 0.32 -10.33 26.09
C CYS A 790 -1.14 -10.81 26.22
N GLN A 791 -1.41 -11.78 27.09
CA GLN A 791 -2.76 -12.30 27.32
C GLN A 791 -3.69 -11.21 27.90
N LEU A 792 -3.17 -10.37 28.79
CA LEU A 792 -3.93 -9.23 29.33
C LEU A 792 -4.23 -8.17 28.26
N VAL A 793 -3.27 -7.84 27.40
CA VAL A 793 -3.50 -6.92 26.27
C VAL A 793 -4.55 -7.49 25.31
N LEU A 794 -4.46 -8.77 24.96
CA LEU A 794 -5.44 -9.42 24.11
C LEU A 794 -6.85 -9.39 24.72
N LYS A 795 -6.96 -9.53 26.04
CA LYS A 795 -8.24 -9.44 26.75
C LYS A 795 -8.85 -8.04 26.72
N GLU A 796 -8.04 -6.99 26.78
CA GLU A 796 -8.51 -5.60 26.62
C GLU A 796 -8.94 -5.26 25.19
N LEU A 797 -8.52 -6.05 24.20
CA LEU A 797 -8.86 -5.88 22.79
C LEU A 797 -10.02 -6.79 22.33
N GLN A 798 -10.59 -7.59 23.24
CA GLN A 798 -11.81 -8.38 23.03
C GLN A 798 -13.03 -7.54 23.37
#